data_AF-A0A812YK31-F1
#
_entry.id   AF-A0A812YK31-F1
#
_cell.length_a   1.000
_cell.length_b   1.000
_cell.length_c   1.000
_cell.angle_alpha   90.00
_cell.angle_beta   90.00
_cell.angle_gamma   90.00
#
_symmetry.space_group_name_H-M   'P 1'
#
loop_
_entity.id
_entity.type
_entity.pdbx_description
1 polymer ?
#
loop_
_entity_poly.entity_id
_entity_poly.type
_entity_poly.pdbx_seq_one_letter_code
_entity_poly.pdbx_strand_id
1 'polypeptide(L)'
;MASLPLVCGWLRNDLRTHDSAVLPLQVSFGRGSPSGSRDISKAAFLQWQKFGWKYQLSTLINFDSPVRLPLQLRSGLPTFLIYVLDTRSLTWPSGAERMGALRARFLFESLLDLKARLRGLGSDLLLRSGKPEDLLPELLPEGSVLVTQEEVTAEEKAVDQRLRDRLEAMKVEMQYCWGSTLLHLEDLPFEKDLSNLPDVFTLFKNAVAPELKCACNAIPQAYCDLPKPTTSLSIRSCLPDLKPGSLPPSEFFREDSKNQQAWKDMNFPSQSCDADVPTSLFEGGEKAGLHRLEHYCLGPLATYAETKNNMLEFDASTKLSPWLANGCLSPRRMFEALRKQELQAASASTYWLLFALLVRDFFRFMALKYGSRIFKATGVIGKSLDWSGGDEEFAMWCAGSTGYPLVDANMRELKQTGWMSNRGRQNVASFLIWDLKVDWRRGARWFETYLIDYDVTSNWCNWVSAAGLFGGRINRFNVVKQSHQYDPSGDYLRKWLPELRSLTEEIHEPWKLPQMAHSYPAPCVDPSNFPAAMPALAQARKLKSLHHIKEALEKAQEAGLSHMEMKQTIDAQKEIKKRDEAAEKLEDAVDARDAEKLRWAIKWAKDARVDEDDIADAEEVLQELEWRETALAKLRAAEESRNIEELVEALKFAQDLEEDELEPYEEALLEERQKQARAELAKATDQRDIAALKEALRLAESVEDMEDSEEAAEGHRVLAEELVLQALTGQVAAHKLRAAVEEALEWSPDFDRLEGAKKVLAKEEKQDAARAAMQGALMSRDPTELAAAIRHGREAGLEAVIPVVPVLVVFDVAISLRGLSLFLSRVRFD
;
A
#
# COMPACT_ATOMS: atom_id res chain seq x y z
N MET A 1 45.81 -39.05 -0.17
CA MET A 1 44.54 -39.33 -0.85
C MET A 1 43.74 -38.04 -0.75
N ALA A 2 43.46 -37.42 -1.90
CA ALA A 2 42.83 -36.10 -1.93
C ALA A 2 41.37 -36.26 -1.49
N SER A 3 41.09 -35.66 -0.35
CA SER A 3 39.78 -35.45 0.22
C SER A 3 38.79 -34.90 -0.80
N LEU A 4 37.70 -35.64 -1.07
CA LEU A 4 36.67 -35.19 -2.02
C LEU A 4 36.05 -33.86 -1.56
N PRO A 5 35.84 -32.89 -2.48
CA PRO A 5 35.11 -31.67 -2.17
C PRO A 5 33.73 -31.95 -1.58
N LEU A 6 33.28 -31.10 -0.67
CA LEU A 6 31.98 -31.25 0.00
C LEU A 6 31.27 -29.90 0.17
N VAL A 7 30.02 -29.96 0.60
CA VAL A 7 29.26 -28.78 1.03
C VAL A 7 29.08 -28.83 2.54
N CYS A 8 29.42 -27.74 3.23
CA CYS A 8 29.22 -27.59 4.67
C CYS A 8 28.22 -26.48 4.95
N GLY A 9 27.11 -26.80 5.62
CA GLY A 9 26.19 -25.81 6.17
C GLY A 9 26.63 -25.43 7.58
N TRP A 10 27.17 -24.22 7.78
CA TRP A 10 27.48 -23.70 9.11
C TRP A 10 26.28 -22.91 9.65
N LEU A 11 25.69 -23.44 10.71
CA LEU A 11 24.50 -22.90 11.37
C LEU A 11 24.92 -22.00 12.53
N ARG A 12 24.37 -20.78 12.55
CA ARG A 12 24.56 -19.78 13.62
C ARG A 12 23.22 -19.43 14.28
N ASN A 13 22.39 -18.65 13.59
CA ASN A 13 21.05 -18.22 14.01
C ASN A 13 19.96 -18.74 13.05
N ASP A 14 20.10 -19.99 12.60
CA ASP A 14 19.17 -20.68 11.70
C ASP A 14 18.89 -22.11 12.19
N LEU A 15 18.41 -22.23 13.44
CA LEU A 15 18.22 -23.52 14.10
C LEU A 15 16.89 -24.19 13.73
N ARG A 16 16.57 -24.23 12.44
CA ARG A 16 15.32 -24.77 11.88
C ARG A 16 15.59 -25.62 10.65
N THR A 17 14.58 -26.37 10.24
CA THR A 17 14.65 -27.31 9.10
C THR A 17 13.66 -27.01 7.98
N HIS A 18 12.47 -26.46 8.26
CA HIS A 18 11.43 -26.32 7.25
C HIS A 18 11.68 -25.22 6.20
N ASP A 19 12.35 -24.14 6.58
CA ASP A 19 12.61 -22.97 5.72
C ASP A 19 13.94 -22.29 6.08
N SER A 20 14.94 -23.11 6.42
CA SER A 20 16.30 -22.63 6.64
C SER A 20 16.91 -22.17 5.31
N ALA A 21 17.55 -21.01 5.34
CA ALA A 21 18.24 -20.45 4.19
C ALA A 21 19.57 -21.18 3.91
N VAL A 22 20.14 -21.84 4.92
CA VAL A 22 21.36 -22.66 4.83
C VAL A 22 21.06 -24.09 4.38
N LEU A 23 19.81 -24.56 4.55
CA LEU A 23 19.36 -25.92 4.23
C LEU A 23 18.42 -25.99 3.01
N PRO A 24 18.77 -25.51 1.80
CA PRO A 24 18.04 -25.97 0.63
C PRO A 24 18.40 -27.44 0.42
N LEU A 25 17.48 -28.31 0.82
CA LEU A 25 17.53 -29.73 0.52
C LEU A 25 17.72 -29.87 -1.01
N GLN A 26 18.60 -30.80 -1.42
CA GLN A 26 18.97 -30.98 -2.83
C GLN A 26 17.77 -30.93 -3.78
N VAL A 27 17.85 -30.04 -4.78
CA VAL A 27 17.03 -30.10 -5.99
C VAL A 27 17.74 -30.97 -7.02
N SER A 28 17.20 -32.15 -7.33
CA SER A 28 17.39 -32.82 -8.63
C SER A 28 16.33 -33.94 -8.78
N PHE A 29 15.62 -34.17 -9.90
CA PHE A 29 15.85 -33.82 -11.32
C PHE A 29 14.55 -33.53 -12.09
N GLY A 30 14.60 -32.55 -13.00
CA GLY A 30 13.79 -32.53 -14.22
C GLY A 30 14.48 -33.32 -15.34
N ARG A 31 13.71 -34.07 -16.14
CA ARG A 31 14.21 -34.80 -17.32
C ARG A 31 14.61 -33.84 -18.44
N GLY A 32 15.88 -33.82 -18.82
CA GLY A 32 16.37 -33.19 -20.04
C GLY A 32 17.70 -33.80 -20.47
N SER A 33 17.77 -34.33 -21.68
CA SER A 33 18.95 -34.98 -22.28
C SER A 33 20.14 -34.01 -22.41
N PRO A 34 21.38 -34.42 -22.07
CA PRO A 34 22.58 -33.69 -22.46
C PRO A 34 22.98 -34.09 -23.88
N SER A 35 22.71 -33.23 -24.86
CA SER A 35 23.48 -33.24 -26.11
C SER A 35 24.59 -32.21 -26.01
N GLY A 36 25.81 -32.65 -25.68
CA GLY A 36 27.01 -31.88 -25.96
C GLY A 36 28.07 -31.84 -24.85
N SER A 37 29.18 -32.54 -25.11
CA SER A 37 30.54 -32.34 -24.57
C SER A 37 30.97 -33.01 -23.24
N ARG A 38 31.51 -34.22 -23.44
CA ARG A 38 32.80 -34.81 -23.00
C ARG A 38 33.11 -35.07 -21.51
N ASP A 39 33.31 -36.37 -21.29
CA ASP A 39 34.33 -37.04 -20.45
C ASP A 39 34.20 -37.01 -18.92
N ILE A 40 33.36 -37.92 -18.41
CA ILE A 40 33.69 -38.71 -17.21
C ILE A 40 33.37 -40.18 -17.51
N SER A 41 34.33 -41.06 -17.23
CA SER A 41 34.47 -42.42 -17.76
C SER A 41 33.31 -43.39 -17.48
N LYS A 42 32.90 -44.10 -18.55
CA LYS A 42 31.91 -45.19 -18.71
C LYS A 42 31.90 -46.36 -17.71
N ALA A 43 32.80 -46.42 -16.72
CA ALA A 43 32.91 -47.59 -15.83
C ALA A 43 31.86 -47.63 -14.72
N ALA A 44 31.35 -46.48 -14.26
CA ALA A 44 30.38 -46.42 -13.16
C ALA A 44 28.92 -46.64 -13.59
N PHE A 45 28.63 -46.57 -14.89
CA PHE A 45 27.26 -46.53 -15.43
C PHE A 45 26.63 -47.92 -15.67
N LEU A 46 27.43 -49.00 -15.67
CA LEU A 46 26.98 -50.33 -16.11
C LEU A 46 26.34 -51.22 -15.03
N GLN A 47 26.18 -50.75 -13.79
CA GLN A 47 25.67 -51.59 -12.70
C GLN A 47 24.23 -51.28 -12.23
N TRP A 48 23.59 -50.23 -12.74
CA TRP A 48 22.32 -49.71 -12.20
C TRP A 48 21.12 -49.80 -13.15
N GLN A 49 21.15 -50.74 -14.09
CA GLN A 49 20.09 -50.93 -15.11
C GLN A 49 19.25 -52.19 -14.88
N LYS A 50 18.72 -52.42 -13.66
CA LYS A 50 17.88 -53.60 -13.37
C LYS A 50 16.46 -53.35 -12.87
N PHE A 51 16.02 -52.11 -12.66
CA PHE A 51 14.62 -51.85 -12.26
C PHE A 51 14.05 -50.68 -13.07
N GLY A 52 13.45 -51.03 -14.21
CA GLY A 52 12.86 -50.07 -15.13
C GLY A 52 11.48 -49.60 -14.70
N TRP A 53 11.29 -48.30 -14.55
CA TRP A 53 9.97 -47.65 -14.49
C TRP A 53 10.00 -46.33 -15.28
N LYS A 54 9.11 -46.21 -16.28
CA LYS A 54 8.75 -44.98 -17.02
C LYS A 54 7.88 -44.10 -16.09
N TYR A 55 7.94 -42.76 -16.15
CA TYR A 55 6.82 -41.92 -16.68
C TYR A 55 7.25 -40.45 -16.94
N GLN A 56 6.54 -39.79 -17.85
CA GLN A 56 6.65 -38.38 -18.31
C GLN A 56 6.11 -37.37 -17.30
N LEU A 57 6.64 -36.12 -17.29
CA LEU A 57 5.82 -34.90 -17.47
C LEU A 57 6.69 -33.63 -17.65
N SER A 58 6.13 -32.76 -18.48
CA SER A 58 6.54 -31.43 -18.92
C SER A 58 6.16 -30.34 -17.91
N THR A 59 7.07 -29.39 -17.65
CA THR A 59 6.81 -27.93 -17.64
C THR A 59 8.11 -27.16 -17.40
N LEU A 60 8.39 -26.23 -18.31
CA LEU A 60 9.36 -25.15 -18.14
C LEU A 60 8.88 -24.21 -17.02
N ILE A 61 9.75 -23.90 -16.06
CA ILE A 61 9.54 -22.78 -15.13
C ILE A 61 10.53 -21.68 -15.53
N ASN A 62 10.00 -20.61 -16.14
CA ASN A 62 10.66 -19.31 -16.21
C ASN A 62 10.83 -18.80 -14.77
N PHE A 63 12.07 -18.53 -14.36
CA PHE A 63 12.38 -17.93 -13.06
C PHE A 63 12.52 -16.41 -13.23
N ASP A 64 11.43 -15.66 -13.03
CA ASP A 64 11.46 -14.23 -12.76
C ASP A 64 11.11 -13.99 -11.26
N SER A 65 12.11 -14.19 -10.39
CA SER A 65 12.35 -13.65 -9.01
C SER A 65 11.30 -13.79 -7.86
N PRO A 66 11.67 -13.58 -6.56
CA PRO A 66 12.99 -13.47 -5.92
C PRO A 66 13.05 -14.22 -4.57
N VAL A 67 13.47 -15.48 -4.55
CA VAL A 67 14.45 -15.88 -3.54
C VAL A 67 15.61 -16.35 -4.37
N ARG A 68 16.48 -15.41 -4.70
CA ARG A 68 17.71 -15.67 -5.45
C ARG A 68 18.63 -16.47 -4.55
N LEU A 69 18.37 -17.77 -4.50
CA LEU A 69 19.23 -18.77 -3.88
C LEU A 69 20.62 -18.63 -4.52
N PRO A 70 21.68 -18.31 -3.77
CA PRO A 70 23.04 -18.46 -4.26
C PRO A 70 23.43 -19.95 -4.40
N LEU A 71 22.53 -20.88 -4.08
CA LEU A 71 22.79 -22.31 -4.14
C LEU A 71 22.76 -22.84 -5.57
N GLN A 72 23.81 -22.49 -6.31
CA GLN A 72 24.54 -23.47 -7.10
C GLN A 72 25.15 -24.50 -6.13
N LEU A 73 24.32 -25.32 -5.48
CA LEU A 73 24.82 -26.59 -4.98
C LEU A 73 25.33 -27.31 -6.22
N ARG A 74 26.65 -27.49 -6.30
CA ARG A 74 27.25 -28.40 -7.28
C ARG A 74 26.57 -29.76 -7.05
N SER A 75 25.63 -30.08 -7.92
CA SER A 75 24.76 -31.24 -7.78
C SER A 75 25.62 -32.49 -7.62
N GLY A 76 25.42 -33.21 -6.51
CA GLY A 76 26.11 -34.48 -6.23
C GLY A 76 27.28 -34.45 -5.22
N LEU A 77 27.68 -33.30 -4.66
CA LEU A 77 28.67 -33.30 -3.56
C LEU A 77 28.04 -33.72 -2.22
N PRO A 78 28.78 -34.43 -1.34
CA PRO A 78 28.29 -34.76 0.00
C PRO A 78 28.07 -33.50 0.85
N THR A 79 27.01 -33.48 1.65
CA THR A 79 26.66 -32.34 2.51
C THR A 79 26.66 -32.72 3.99
N PHE A 80 27.24 -31.89 4.84
CA PHE A 80 27.08 -32.01 6.30
C PHE A 80 26.75 -30.67 6.94
N LEU A 81 26.19 -30.73 8.15
CA LEU A 81 25.74 -29.55 8.91
C LEU A 81 26.51 -29.45 10.21
N ILE A 82 26.95 -28.25 10.54
CA ILE A 82 27.73 -27.97 11.74
C ILE A 82 27.21 -26.75 12.48
N TYR A 83 27.16 -26.86 13.80
CA TYR A 83 27.07 -25.72 14.71
C TYR A 83 28.34 -25.64 15.54
N VAL A 84 28.91 -24.44 15.63
CA VAL A 84 30.10 -24.15 16.43
C VAL A 84 29.71 -23.18 17.54
N LEU A 85 29.73 -23.65 18.79
CA LEU A 85 29.59 -22.78 19.95
C LEU A 85 30.89 -21.98 20.12
N ASP A 86 30.84 -20.73 19.68
CA ASP A 86 31.95 -19.80 19.84
C ASP A 86 32.18 -19.48 21.32
N THR A 87 33.33 -19.88 21.86
CA THR A 87 33.66 -19.68 23.28
C THR A 87 33.72 -18.21 23.68
N ARG A 88 33.88 -17.28 22.72
CA ARG A 88 33.82 -15.82 22.97
C ARG A 88 32.41 -15.31 23.30
N SER A 89 31.38 -16.09 22.99
CA SER A 89 29.99 -15.75 23.33
C SER A 89 29.65 -16.10 24.78
N LEU A 90 30.44 -16.95 25.45
CA LEU A 90 30.19 -17.42 26.82
C LEU A 90 30.65 -16.41 27.88
N THR A 91 31.84 -15.84 27.68
CA THR A 91 32.46 -14.91 28.64
C THR A 91 33.02 -13.69 27.93
N TRP A 92 32.90 -12.53 28.58
CA TRP A 92 33.63 -11.33 28.18
C TRP A 92 35.13 -11.51 28.36
N PRO A 93 35.99 -10.72 27.67
CA PRO A 93 37.43 -10.73 27.92
C PRO A 93 37.83 -10.43 29.36
N SER A 94 36.95 -9.79 30.15
CA SER A 94 37.12 -9.56 31.58
C SER A 94 36.92 -10.81 32.45
N GLY A 95 36.45 -11.92 31.87
CA GLY A 95 36.05 -13.14 32.59
C GLY A 95 34.61 -13.12 33.10
N ALA A 96 33.88 -12.00 32.96
CA ALA A 96 32.47 -11.91 33.34
C ALA A 96 31.58 -12.75 32.40
N GLU A 97 30.52 -13.33 32.95
CA GLU A 97 29.53 -14.09 32.18
C GLU A 97 28.86 -13.20 31.11
N ARG A 98 28.84 -13.69 29.87
CA ARG A 98 28.23 -13.02 28.72
C ARG A 98 26.96 -13.70 28.25
N MET A 99 26.89 -15.03 28.33
CA MET A 99 25.68 -15.81 28.06
C MET A 99 25.22 -16.48 29.35
N GLY A 100 24.09 -16.02 29.89
CA GLY A 100 23.51 -16.56 31.11
C GLY A 100 23.00 -17.99 30.96
N ALA A 101 22.93 -18.72 32.07
CA ALA A 101 22.48 -20.12 32.12
C ALA A 101 21.13 -20.39 31.44
N LEU A 102 20.15 -19.48 31.57
CA LEU A 102 18.82 -19.66 30.95
C LEU A 102 18.88 -19.56 29.42
N ARG A 103 19.67 -18.62 28.90
CA ARG A 103 19.90 -18.45 27.46
C ARG A 103 20.70 -19.62 26.90
N ALA A 104 21.73 -20.07 27.62
CA ALA A 104 22.51 -21.26 27.26
C ALA A 104 21.63 -22.52 27.23
N ARG A 105 20.75 -22.72 28.22
CA ARG A 105 19.76 -23.82 28.23
C ARG A 105 18.86 -23.77 27.00
N PHE A 106 18.24 -22.62 26.71
CA PHE A 106 17.34 -22.48 25.56
C PHE A 106 18.04 -22.77 24.23
N LEU A 107 19.27 -22.29 24.05
CA LEU A 107 20.10 -22.59 22.88
C LEU A 107 20.37 -24.10 22.79
N PHE A 108 20.73 -24.74 23.90
CA PHE A 108 21.05 -26.16 23.93
C PHE A 108 19.82 -27.03 23.60
N GLU A 109 18.66 -26.76 24.20
CA GLU A 109 17.39 -27.38 23.85
C GLU A 109 17.09 -27.23 22.35
N SER A 110 17.36 -26.05 21.78
CA SER A 110 17.18 -25.78 20.36
C SER A 110 18.10 -26.61 19.47
N LEU A 111 19.36 -26.79 19.85
CA LEU A 111 20.32 -27.64 19.13
C LEU A 111 19.96 -29.12 19.20
N LEU A 112 19.42 -29.58 20.33
CA LEU A 112 18.94 -30.96 20.49
C LEU A 112 17.72 -31.24 19.60
N ASP A 113 16.74 -30.33 19.57
CA ASP A 113 15.58 -30.43 18.67
C ASP A 113 16.05 -30.48 17.20
N LEU A 114 16.91 -29.54 16.79
CA LEU A 114 17.45 -29.52 15.44
C LEU A 114 18.18 -30.82 15.07
N LYS A 115 19.03 -31.31 15.96
CA LYS A 115 19.75 -32.59 15.77
C LYS A 115 18.79 -33.76 15.62
N ALA A 116 17.76 -33.84 16.46
CA ALA A 116 16.74 -34.89 16.38
C ALA A 116 15.95 -34.82 15.06
N ARG A 117 15.58 -33.62 14.62
CA ARG A 117 14.85 -33.38 13.36
C ARG A 117 15.69 -33.75 12.14
N LEU A 118 16.96 -33.35 12.10
CA LEU A 118 17.90 -33.73 11.05
C LEU A 118 18.09 -35.25 10.96
N ARG A 119 18.14 -35.95 12.10
CA ARG A 119 18.17 -37.43 12.15
C ARG A 119 16.89 -38.06 11.61
N GLY A 120 15.73 -37.50 11.95
CA GLY A 120 14.45 -37.92 11.39
C GLY A 120 14.38 -37.76 9.86
N LEU A 121 15.21 -36.87 9.32
CA LEU A 121 15.36 -36.63 7.89
C LEU A 121 16.50 -37.42 7.23
N GLY A 122 17.25 -38.27 7.96
CA GLY A 122 18.35 -39.07 7.45
C GLY A 122 19.73 -38.38 7.47
N SER A 123 19.83 -37.19 8.04
CA SER A 123 21.09 -36.42 8.25
C SER A 123 21.50 -36.43 9.74
N ASP A 124 22.51 -35.64 10.13
CA ASP A 124 22.82 -35.37 11.54
C ASP A 124 23.46 -33.98 11.69
N LEU A 125 23.51 -33.46 12.92
CA LEU A 125 24.17 -32.20 13.27
C LEU A 125 25.53 -32.45 13.94
N LEU A 126 26.59 -31.90 13.37
CA LEU A 126 27.90 -31.86 14.00
C LEU A 126 27.95 -30.68 14.99
N LEU A 127 28.29 -30.96 16.26
CA LEU A 127 28.48 -29.93 17.28
C LEU A 127 29.97 -29.81 17.60
N ARG A 128 30.46 -28.57 17.68
CA ARG A 128 31.81 -28.22 18.13
C ARG A 128 31.76 -27.01 19.07
N SER A 129 32.80 -26.86 19.87
CA SER A 129 33.01 -25.67 20.70
C SER A 129 34.44 -25.17 20.49
N GLY A 130 34.57 -23.85 20.31
CA GLY A 130 35.83 -23.19 20.00
C GLY A 130 35.63 -22.09 18.96
N LYS A 131 36.72 -21.55 18.42
CA LYS A 131 36.67 -20.48 17.42
C LYS A 131 36.33 -21.07 16.03
N PRO A 132 35.27 -20.60 15.35
CA PRO A 132 34.90 -21.09 14.02
C PRO A 132 36.03 -21.01 12.99
N GLU A 133 36.80 -19.92 13.01
CA GLU A 133 37.95 -19.69 12.13
C GLU A 133 39.12 -20.64 12.37
N ASP A 134 39.16 -21.35 13.50
CA ASP A 134 40.13 -22.41 13.78
C ASP A 134 39.58 -23.79 13.41
N LEU A 135 38.30 -24.04 13.70
CA LEU A 135 37.70 -25.37 13.58
C LEU A 135 37.19 -25.71 12.18
N LEU A 136 36.60 -24.75 11.46
CA LEU A 136 36.01 -25.02 10.15
C LEU A 136 37.05 -25.32 9.08
N PRO A 137 38.19 -24.59 8.97
CA PRO A 137 39.22 -24.92 7.98
C PRO A 137 39.76 -26.35 8.12
N GLU A 138 39.88 -26.89 9.33
CA GLU A 138 40.33 -28.28 9.56
C GLU A 138 39.39 -29.34 8.98
N LEU A 139 38.13 -28.99 8.73
CA LEU A 139 37.09 -29.90 8.25
C LEU A 139 36.82 -29.80 6.76
N LEU A 140 37.34 -28.77 6.08
CA LEU A 140 36.95 -28.40 4.72
C LEU A 140 38.11 -28.65 3.75
N PRO A 141 38.03 -29.70 2.90
CA PRO A 141 39.05 -29.94 1.90
C PRO A 141 39.00 -28.95 0.74
N GLU A 142 40.10 -28.85 -0.02
CA GLU A 142 40.22 -27.98 -1.20
C GLU A 142 39.03 -28.16 -2.16
N GLY A 143 38.45 -27.05 -2.64
CA GLY A 143 37.30 -27.06 -3.54
C GLY A 143 35.94 -27.25 -2.85
N SER A 144 35.88 -27.34 -1.52
CA SER A 144 34.63 -27.36 -0.76
C SER A 144 33.91 -26.01 -0.78
N VAL A 145 32.62 -26.03 -0.43
CA VAL A 145 31.79 -24.84 -0.27
C VAL A 145 31.25 -24.78 1.17
N LEU A 146 31.48 -23.68 1.87
CA LEU A 146 30.87 -23.35 3.15
C LEU A 146 29.69 -22.41 2.92
N VAL A 147 28.50 -22.81 3.35
CA VAL A 147 27.28 -21.99 3.28
C VAL A 147 26.90 -21.58 4.71
N THR A 148 26.67 -20.29 4.94
CA THR A 148 26.21 -19.75 6.22
C THR A 148 25.25 -18.57 6.02
N GLN A 149 24.48 -18.21 7.05
CA GLN A 149 23.75 -16.95 7.05
C GLN A 149 24.70 -15.75 7.13
N GLU A 150 24.33 -14.65 6.48
CA GLU A 150 25.01 -13.37 6.60
C GLU A 150 24.65 -12.67 7.92
N GLU A 151 25.65 -12.12 8.59
CA GLU A 151 25.50 -11.36 9.83
C GLU A 151 25.94 -9.91 9.66
N VAL A 152 25.28 -8.99 10.36
CA VAL A 152 25.42 -7.55 10.11
C VAL A 152 26.33 -6.82 11.10
N THR A 153 26.55 -7.41 12.28
CA THR A 153 27.24 -6.79 13.42
C THR A 153 28.74 -7.05 13.44
N ALA A 154 29.47 -6.17 14.14
CA ALA A 154 30.92 -6.08 14.03
C ALA A 154 31.67 -7.35 14.51
N GLU A 155 31.20 -8.01 15.57
CA GLU A 155 31.84 -9.22 16.09
C GLU A 155 31.69 -10.38 15.11
N GLU A 156 30.47 -10.62 14.63
CA GLU A 156 30.14 -11.67 13.66
C GLU A 156 30.86 -11.44 12.32
N LYS A 157 30.86 -10.20 11.81
CA LYS A 157 31.62 -9.85 10.60
C LYS A 157 33.12 -10.07 10.76
N ALA A 158 33.68 -9.84 11.96
CA ALA A 158 35.08 -10.09 12.20
C ALA A 158 35.41 -11.59 12.24
N VAL A 159 34.50 -12.44 12.74
CA VAL A 159 34.63 -13.90 12.62
C VAL A 159 34.60 -14.32 11.16
N ASP A 160 33.64 -13.79 10.40
CA ASP A 160 33.46 -14.08 8.98
C ASP A 160 34.68 -13.69 8.16
N GLN A 161 35.26 -12.52 8.41
CA GLN A 161 36.48 -12.09 7.73
C GLN A 161 37.66 -13.02 8.03
N ARG A 162 37.92 -13.34 9.30
CA ARG A 162 39.03 -14.24 9.68
C ARG A 162 38.87 -15.64 9.09
N LEU A 163 37.64 -16.13 9.03
CA LEU A 163 37.32 -17.41 8.42
C LEU A 163 37.54 -17.35 6.90
N ARG A 164 37.01 -16.31 6.22
CA ARG A 164 37.19 -16.10 4.78
C ARG A 164 38.67 -16.06 4.39
N ASP A 165 39.48 -15.30 5.11
CA ASP A 165 40.94 -15.19 4.84
C ASP A 165 41.62 -16.57 4.87
N ARG A 166 41.20 -17.45 5.79
CA ARG A 166 41.72 -18.82 5.90
C ARG A 166 41.19 -19.75 4.82
N LEU A 167 39.90 -19.67 4.51
CA LEU A 167 39.27 -20.52 3.50
C LEU A 167 39.77 -20.19 2.08
N GLU A 168 40.01 -18.92 1.77
CA GLU A 168 40.59 -18.49 0.48
C GLU A 168 41.98 -19.11 0.26
N ALA A 169 42.83 -19.14 1.29
CA ALA A 169 44.14 -19.80 1.22
C ALA A 169 44.04 -21.32 0.95
N MET A 170 42.93 -21.94 1.34
CA MET A 170 42.63 -23.36 1.12
C MET A 170 41.81 -23.63 -0.15
N LYS A 171 41.49 -22.59 -0.93
CA LYS A 171 40.56 -22.63 -2.08
C LYS A 171 39.21 -23.26 -1.72
N VAL A 172 38.70 -22.93 -0.54
CA VAL A 172 37.34 -23.24 -0.10
C VAL A 172 36.49 -22.00 -0.30
N GLU A 173 35.35 -22.15 -0.97
CA GLU A 173 34.43 -21.06 -1.25
C GLU A 173 33.52 -20.81 -0.04
N MET A 174 33.34 -19.57 0.38
CA MET A 174 32.40 -19.19 1.43
C MET A 174 31.23 -18.38 0.85
N GLN A 175 30.03 -18.94 0.92
CA GLN A 175 28.78 -18.37 0.41
C GLN A 175 27.85 -17.93 1.56
N TYR A 176 27.20 -16.79 1.38
CA TYR A 176 26.22 -16.27 2.32
C TYR A 176 24.79 -16.48 1.84
N CYS A 177 23.87 -16.59 2.80
CA CYS A 177 22.44 -16.52 2.56
C CYS A 177 21.77 -15.51 3.50
N TRP A 178 20.72 -14.83 3.02
CA TRP A 178 19.99 -13.85 3.80
C TRP A 178 18.62 -14.42 4.24
N GLY A 179 18.56 -14.87 5.50
CA GLY A 179 17.38 -15.58 6.04
C GLY A 179 16.87 -15.08 7.40
N SER A 180 17.50 -14.04 7.93
CA SER A 180 17.26 -13.55 9.29
C SER A 180 16.09 -12.58 9.42
N THR A 181 15.70 -11.89 8.34
CA THR A 181 14.67 -10.83 8.32
C THR A 181 13.42 -11.27 7.58
N LEU A 182 12.31 -10.55 7.79
CA LEU A 182 11.10 -10.70 6.99
C LEU A 182 11.35 -10.20 5.56
N LEU A 183 11.78 -8.95 5.43
CA LEU A 183 12.11 -8.30 4.15
C LEU A 183 13.51 -8.71 3.72
N HIS A 184 13.68 -9.09 2.45
CA HIS A 184 15.01 -9.34 1.91
C HIS A 184 15.75 -8.01 1.66
N LEU A 185 17.08 -8.00 1.83
CA LEU A 185 17.89 -6.79 1.65
C LEU A 185 17.77 -6.20 0.23
N GLU A 186 17.69 -7.07 -0.79
CA GLU A 186 17.55 -6.65 -2.19
C GLU A 186 16.14 -6.14 -2.56
N ASP A 187 15.13 -6.45 -1.73
CA ASP A 187 13.74 -6.04 -1.98
C ASP A 187 13.41 -4.71 -1.30
N LEU A 188 14.39 -4.08 -0.63
CA LEU A 188 14.18 -2.79 0.01
C LEU A 188 14.11 -1.67 -1.04
N PRO A 189 13.21 -0.69 -0.86
CA PRO A 189 13.10 0.49 -1.75
C PRO A 189 14.18 1.55 -1.43
N PHE A 190 15.37 1.10 -1.07
CA PHE A 190 16.50 1.92 -0.64
C PHE A 190 17.74 1.61 -1.47
N GLU A 191 18.74 2.48 -1.43
CA GLU A 191 20.04 2.21 -2.03
C GLU A 191 20.69 0.98 -1.37
N LYS A 192 21.52 0.26 -2.12
CA LYS A 192 22.14 -0.99 -1.66
C LYS A 192 23.03 -0.83 -0.42
N ASP A 193 23.60 0.36 -0.24
CA ASP A 193 24.41 0.73 0.93
C ASP A 193 23.56 1.26 2.10
N LEU A 194 22.24 1.32 1.94
CA LEU A 194 21.25 1.85 2.89
C LEU A 194 21.47 3.32 3.27
N SER A 195 22.14 4.10 2.40
CA SER A 195 22.42 5.52 2.63
C SER A 195 21.14 6.33 2.88
N ASN A 196 20.09 6.06 2.10
CA ASN A 196 18.79 6.72 2.13
C ASN A 196 17.75 6.00 3.01
N LEU A 197 18.13 4.95 3.75
CA LEU A 197 17.22 4.30 4.70
C LEU A 197 16.84 5.30 5.81
N PRO A 198 15.53 5.56 6.07
CA PRO A 198 15.11 6.55 7.06
C PRO A 198 15.48 6.16 8.50
N ASP A 199 15.90 7.13 9.30
CA ASP A 199 16.23 6.89 10.72
C ASP A 199 14.99 6.81 11.64
N VAL A 200 13.82 7.16 11.10
CA VAL A 200 12.53 7.12 11.81
C VAL A 200 11.73 5.92 11.34
N PHE A 201 11.36 5.04 12.27
CA PHE A 201 10.63 3.80 11.98
C PHE A 201 9.36 4.02 11.14
N THR A 202 8.56 5.05 11.43
CA THR A 202 7.33 5.31 10.67
C THR A 202 7.60 5.57 9.19
N LEU A 203 8.70 6.28 8.87
CA LEU A 203 9.10 6.54 7.48
C LEU A 203 9.57 5.26 6.81
N PHE A 204 10.39 4.44 7.49
CA PHE A 204 10.78 3.11 7.02
C PHE A 204 9.55 2.22 6.74
N LYS A 205 8.63 2.09 7.72
CA LYS A 205 7.41 1.29 7.61
C LYS A 205 6.55 1.69 6.42
N ASN A 206 6.39 3.00 6.20
CA ASN A 206 5.58 3.50 5.09
C ASN A 206 6.26 3.22 3.74
N ALA A 207 7.59 3.36 3.66
CA ALA A 207 8.35 3.07 2.45
C ALA A 207 8.29 1.58 2.07
N VAL A 208 8.38 0.66 3.03
CA VAL A 208 8.35 -0.80 2.77
C VAL A 208 6.94 -1.41 2.71
N ALA A 209 5.89 -0.60 2.93
CA ALA A 209 4.50 -1.08 2.89
C ALA A 209 4.08 -1.72 1.55
N PRO A 210 4.52 -1.22 0.37
CA PRO A 210 4.27 -1.89 -0.90
C PRO A 210 4.91 -3.28 -0.99
N GLU A 211 6.14 -3.42 -0.48
CA GLU A 211 6.88 -4.69 -0.50
C GLU A 211 6.18 -5.78 0.32
N LEU A 212 5.50 -5.41 1.40
CA LEU A 212 4.71 -6.36 2.19
C LEU A 212 3.52 -6.97 1.41
N LYS A 213 3.17 -6.42 0.25
CA LYS A 213 2.16 -6.99 -0.67
C LYS A 213 2.77 -7.92 -1.72
N CYS A 214 4.11 -7.95 -1.85
CA CYS A 214 4.82 -8.77 -2.83
C CYS A 214 4.93 -10.24 -2.39
N ALA A 215 4.76 -11.15 -3.34
CA ALA A 215 4.90 -12.61 -3.15
C ALA A 215 6.33 -13.04 -2.76
N CYS A 216 7.32 -12.15 -2.94
CA CYS A 216 8.71 -12.33 -2.55
C CYS A 216 8.95 -12.56 -1.05
N ASN A 217 8.02 -12.09 -0.20
CA ASN A 217 8.09 -12.29 1.25
C ASN A 217 7.48 -13.63 1.73
N ALA A 218 6.84 -14.39 0.83
CA ALA A 218 6.36 -15.73 1.14
C ALA A 218 7.53 -16.73 1.18
N ILE A 219 7.39 -17.80 1.95
CA ILE A 219 8.30 -18.94 1.85
C ILE A 219 8.06 -19.55 0.46
N PRO A 220 9.09 -19.63 -0.41
CA PRO A 220 8.87 -20.18 -1.74
C PRO A 220 8.30 -21.60 -1.67
N GLN A 221 7.26 -21.87 -2.45
CA GLN A 221 6.60 -23.19 -2.50
C GLN A 221 7.60 -24.33 -2.73
N ALA A 222 8.69 -24.04 -3.46
CA ALA A 222 9.83 -24.92 -3.65
C ALA A 222 10.37 -25.50 -2.33
N TYR A 223 10.43 -24.74 -1.22
CA TYR A 223 10.86 -25.21 0.11
C TYR A 223 9.90 -26.22 0.74
N CYS A 224 8.59 -26.06 0.53
CA CYS A 224 7.56 -26.98 1.00
C CYS A 224 7.59 -28.31 0.25
N ASP A 225 7.99 -28.28 -1.03
CA ASP A 225 8.03 -29.43 -1.94
C ASP A 225 9.43 -30.06 -2.03
N LEU A 226 10.40 -29.58 -1.23
CA LEU A 226 11.77 -30.09 -1.24
C LEU A 226 11.80 -31.58 -0.82
N PRO A 227 12.56 -32.43 -1.55
CA PRO A 227 12.80 -33.81 -1.14
C PRO A 227 13.46 -33.82 0.25
N LYS A 228 13.04 -34.74 1.12
CA LYS A 228 13.74 -35.02 2.39
C LYS A 228 15.24 -35.21 2.09
N PRO A 229 16.17 -34.64 2.88
CA PRO A 229 17.60 -34.71 2.62
C PRO A 229 18.00 -36.17 2.50
N THR A 230 18.17 -36.62 1.25
CA THR A 230 18.61 -37.98 0.99
C THR A 230 20.13 -37.95 1.02
N THR A 231 20.70 -37.68 2.20
CA THR A 231 22.14 -37.90 2.36
C THR A 231 22.35 -39.41 2.40
N SER A 232 22.73 -39.96 1.25
CA SER A 232 23.23 -41.34 1.12
C SER A 232 24.55 -41.56 1.86
N LEU A 233 25.12 -40.52 2.45
CA LEU A 233 26.38 -40.54 3.16
C LEU A 233 26.12 -40.01 4.57
N SER A 234 25.92 -40.94 5.51
CA SER A 234 26.21 -40.72 6.92
C SER A 234 27.46 -39.84 7.03
N ILE A 235 27.47 -38.82 7.90
CA ILE A 235 28.65 -37.99 8.22
C ILE A 235 29.94 -38.83 8.35
N ARG A 236 29.82 -40.12 8.72
CA ARG A 236 30.90 -41.13 8.72
C ARG A 236 31.67 -41.30 7.41
N SER A 237 31.12 -40.91 6.26
CA SER A 237 31.64 -41.24 4.93
C SER A 237 32.08 -40.04 4.08
N CYS A 238 31.81 -38.82 4.54
CA CYS A 238 32.21 -37.57 3.88
C CYS A 238 33.52 -36.99 4.43
N LEU A 239 34.12 -37.62 5.46
CA LEU A 239 35.39 -37.22 6.05
C LEU A 239 36.51 -38.10 5.49
N PRO A 240 37.34 -37.57 4.59
CA PRO A 240 38.41 -38.32 3.94
C PRO A 240 39.58 -38.61 4.87
N ASP A 241 39.99 -39.88 4.89
CA ASP A 241 41.27 -40.43 5.36
C ASP A 241 41.86 -39.86 6.66
N LEU A 242 41.04 -39.75 7.69
CA LEU A 242 41.54 -39.94 9.05
C LEU A 242 41.85 -41.45 9.18
N LYS A 243 43.14 -41.81 9.29
CA LYS A 243 43.63 -43.20 9.44
C LYS A 243 42.68 -44.04 10.32
N PRO A 244 42.41 -45.32 10.00
CA PRO A 244 41.72 -46.24 10.92
C PRO A 244 42.49 -46.27 12.25
N GLY A 245 41.89 -45.72 13.31
CA GLY A 245 42.56 -45.45 14.60
C GLY A 245 42.83 -43.97 14.92
N SER A 246 42.44 -43.03 14.05
CA SER A 246 42.54 -41.57 14.28
C SER A 246 41.21 -40.81 14.13
N LEU A 247 40.13 -41.50 13.79
CA LEU A 247 38.84 -41.20 14.43
C LEU A 247 38.80 -42.01 15.73
N PRO A 248 38.48 -41.40 16.87
CA PRO A 248 38.27 -42.18 18.07
C PRO A 248 37.14 -43.18 17.82
N PRO A 249 37.19 -44.37 18.46
CA PRO A 249 36.20 -45.42 18.24
C PRO A 249 34.78 -44.89 18.48
N SER A 250 33.77 -45.68 18.13
CA SER A 250 32.35 -45.50 18.52
C SER A 250 32.12 -45.17 20.01
N GLU A 251 33.16 -45.26 20.84
CA GLU A 251 33.26 -44.83 22.22
C GLU A 251 33.27 -43.29 22.40
N PHE A 252 33.71 -42.49 21.43
CA PHE A 252 33.56 -41.01 21.49
C PHE A 252 32.13 -40.51 21.28
N PHE A 253 31.24 -41.40 20.81
CA PHE A 253 29.80 -41.18 20.76
C PHE A 253 29.08 -41.95 21.87
N ARG A 254 29.82 -42.58 22.80
CA ARG A 254 29.28 -43.26 23.99
C ARG A 254 29.73 -42.67 25.31
N GLU A 255 30.74 -41.82 25.36
CA GLU A 255 31.01 -41.02 26.55
C GLU A 255 31.17 -39.54 26.25
N ASP A 256 30.24 -38.80 26.84
CA ASP A 256 30.11 -37.35 26.97
C ASP A 256 31.31 -36.70 27.68
N SER A 257 32.52 -37.27 27.66
CA SER A 257 33.63 -36.88 28.55
C SER A 257 34.40 -35.65 28.09
N LYS A 258 34.55 -35.41 26.78
CA LYS A 258 35.12 -34.15 26.25
C LYS A 258 34.10 -33.02 26.13
N ASN A 259 32.83 -33.38 26.05
CA ASN A 259 31.72 -32.44 26.17
C ASN A 259 31.51 -32.07 27.65
N GLN A 260 31.61 -33.02 28.57
CA GLN A 260 31.45 -32.83 30.01
C GLN A 260 32.20 -31.62 30.57
N GLN A 261 33.39 -31.28 30.07
CA GLN A 261 34.10 -30.10 30.55
C GLN A 261 33.42 -28.81 30.10
N ALA A 262 33.12 -28.63 28.81
CA ALA A 262 32.29 -27.50 28.34
C ALA A 262 30.88 -27.50 29.00
N TRP A 263 30.36 -28.68 29.34
CA TRP A 263 29.04 -28.86 29.97
C TRP A 263 29.06 -28.58 31.48
N LYS A 264 30.20 -28.81 32.15
CA LYS A 264 30.49 -28.42 33.53
C LYS A 264 30.87 -26.94 33.64
N ASP A 265 31.59 -26.40 32.66
CA ASP A 265 32.04 -25.01 32.58
C ASP A 265 30.89 -24.04 32.26
N MET A 266 29.83 -24.53 31.59
CA MET A 266 28.55 -23.79 31.47
C MET A 266 27.87 -23.55 32.82
N ASN A 267 28.34 -24.20 33.90
CA ASN A 267 27.91 -24.02 35.28
C ASN A 267 26.39 -23.78 35.39
N PHE A 268 25.59 -24.68 34.79
CA PHE A 268 24.17 -24.72 35.09
C PHE A 268 24.05 -24.72 36.61
N PRO A 269 23.23 -23.85 37.22
CA PRO A 269 22.93 -24.01 38.63
C PRO A 269 22.54 -25.46 38.80
N SER A 270 23.37 -26.20 39.55
CA SER A 270 23.05 -27.56 39.96
C SER A 270 21.62 -27.50 40.44
N GLN A 271 20.76 -28.37 39.93
CA GLN A 271 19.46 -28.62 40.51
C GLN A 271 19.62 -28.73 42.04
N SER A 272 19.43 -27.63 42.77
CA SER A 272 18.45 -27.64 43.84
C SER A 272 17.12 -27.63 43.12
N CYS A 273 16.76 -28.80 42.60
CA CYS A 273 15.37 -29.18 42.48
C CYS A 273 14.83 -29.18 43.91
N ASP A 274 14.51 -28.00 44.44
CA ASP A 274 13.25 -27.90 45.14
C ASP A 274 12.22 -28.40 44.14
N ALA A 275 11.50 -29.45 44.50
CA ALA A 275 10.48 -30.09 43.66
C ALA A 275 9.34 -29.14 43.26
N ASP A 276 9.44 -27.86 43.63
CA ASP A 276 8.50 -26.77 43.42
C ASP A 276 8.97 -25.72 42.39
N VAL A 277 10.14 -25.88 41.73
CA VAL A 277 10.51 -24.99 40.61
C VAL A 277 9.72 -25.40 39.36
N PRO A 278 8.81 -24.56 38.84
CA PRO A 278 8.00 -24.90 37.68
C PRO A 278 8.91 -25.23 36.49
N THR A 279 8.48 -26.21 35.70
CA THR A 279 8.98 -26.46 34.34
C THR A 279 9.22 -25.12 33.64
N SER A 280 10.40 -24.94 33.04
CA SER A 280 10.76 -23.73 32.29
C SER A 280 9.58 -23.19 31.48
N LEU A 281 9.24 -21.90 31.63
CA LEU A 281 8.21 -21.23 30.84
C LEU A 281 8.48 -21.29 29.31
N PHE A 282 9.72 -21.53 28.92
CA PHE A 282 10.18 -21.56 27.53
C PHE A 282 11.00 -22.82 27.25
N GLU A 283 10.61 -23.57 26.23
CA GLU A 283 11.35 -24.72 25.69
C GLU A 283 12.01 -24.33 24.37
N GLY A 284 13.30 -24.59 24.23
CA GLY A 284 14.04 -24.36 22.98
C GLY A 284 13.59 -25.26 21.82
N GLY A 285 13.91 -24.85 20.58
CA GLY A 285 13.72 -25.67 19.38
C GLY A 285 12.60 -25.22 18.44
N GLU A 286 12.74 -25.62 17.18
CA GLU A 286 11.80 -25.32 16.10
C GLU A 286 10.43 -25.92 16.40
N LYS A 287 10.37 -27.14 16.94
CA LYS A 287 9.11 -27.80 17.29
C LYS A 287 8.30 -26.96 18.29
N ALA A 288 8.93 -26.51 19.38
CA ALA A 288 8.30 -25.70 20.40
C ALA A 288 7.85 -24.33 19.85
N GLY A 289 8.70 -23.70 19.03
CA GLY A 289 8.39 -22.42 18.38
C GLY A 289 7.21 -22.47 17.41
N LEU A 290 7.12 -23.54 16.61
CA LEU A 290 5.99 -23.76 15.70
C LEU A 290 4.69 -24.03 16.47
N HIS A 291 4.74 -24.85 17.52
CA HIS A 291 3.58 -25.08 18.38
C HIS A 291 3.09 -23.80 19.06
N ARG A 292 4.02 -22.95 19.54
CA ARG A 292 3.66 -21.65 20.11
C ARG A 292 3.01 -20.72 19.07
N LEU A 293 3.55 -20.67 17.85
CA LEU A 293 2.98 -19.87 16.77
C LEU A 293 1.56 -20.31 16.43
N GLU A 294 1.35 -21.62 16.26
CA GLU A 294 0.04 -22.20 15.98
C GLU A 294 -0.97 -21.89 17.09
N HIS A 295 -0.61 -22.18 18.35
CA HIS A 295 -1.46 -21.87 19.50
C HIS A 295 -1.86 -20.38 19.54
N TYR A 296 -0.90 -19.48 19.33
CA TYR A 296 -1.16 -18.05 19.40
C TYR A 296 -2.08 -17.57 18.26
N CYS A 297 -1.86 -18.06 17.04
CA CYS A 297 -2.68 -17.73 15.88
C CYS A 297 -4.10 -18.31 15.95
N LEU A 298 -4.32 -19.42 16.66
CA LEU A 298 -5.64 -20.06 16.81
C LEU A 298 -6.56 -19.38 17.83
N GLY A 299 -6.04 -18.49 18.68
CA GLY A 299 -6.85 -17.83 19.71
C GLY A 299 -6.32 -16.46 20.13
N PRO A 300 -5.26 -16.39 20.97
CA PRO A 300 -4.81 -15.15 21.61
C PRO A 300 -4.52 -13.98 20.67
N LEU A 301 -4.17 -14.24 19.41
CA LEU A 301 -3.94 -13.21 18.41
C LEU A 301 -5.12 -12.25 18.26
N ALA A 302 -6.37 -12.69 18.45
CA ALA A 302 -7.54 -11.84 18.28
C ALA A 302 -7.50 -10.56 19.14
N THR A 303 -6.93 -10.63 20.35
CA THR A 303 -6.90 -9.53 21.33
C THR A 303 -5.50 -8.97 21.57
N TYR A 304 -4.55 -9.23 20.67
CA TYR A 304 -3.17 -8.77 20.84
C TYR A 304 -3.04 -7.24 20.92
N ALA A 305 -3.84 -6.48 20.16
CA ALA A 305 -3.77 -5.02 20.18
C ALA A 305 -4.03 -4.43 21.58
N GLU A 306 -4.98 -5.02 22.31
CA GLU A 306 -5.39 -4.64 23.65
C GLU A 306 -4.43 -5.19 24.72
N THR A 307 -3.96 -6.44 24.53
CA THR A 307 -3.24 -7.17 25.57
C THR A 307 -1.72 -7.01 25.54
N LYS A 308 -1.11 -6.56 24.43
CA LYS A 308 0.36 -6.49 24.24
C LYS A 308 1.17 -5.76 25.34
N ASN A 309 0.53 -4.90 26.13
CA ASN A 309 1.18 -4.16 27.22
C ASN A 309 0.99 -4.81 28.60
N ASN A 310 0.18 -5.86 28.73
CA ASN A 310 0.03 -6.62 29.96
C ASN A 310 1.33 -7.38 30.27
N MET A 311 1.75 -7.32 31.52
CA MET A 311 3.04 -7.84 32.00
C MET A 311 2.91 -9.17 32.74
N LEU A 312 1.70 -9.56 33.15
CA LEU A 312 1.44 -10.74 33.98
C LEU A 312 1.11 -11.98 33.16
N GLU A 313 0.20 -11.82 32.21
CA GLU A 313 -0.39 -12.94 31.47
C GLU A 313 0.56 -13.46 30.38
N PHE A 314 0.70 -14.78 30.30
CA PHE A 314 1.60 -15.38 29.30
C PHE A 314 1.09 -15.14 27.88
N ASP A 315 -0.22 -15.22 27.65
CA ASP A 315 -0.84 -15.04 26.33
C ASP A 315 -1.16 -13.60 25.95
N ALA A 316 -0.88 -12.63 26.84
CA ALA A 316 -0.98 -11.21 26.51
C ALA A 316 -0.06 -10.77 25.35
N SER A 317 0.97 -11.54 25.04
CA SER A 317 1.81 -11.33 23.87
C SER A 317 2.26 -12.66 23.28
N THR A 318 2.79 -12.64 22.06
CA THR A 318 3.16 -13.88 21.34
C THR A 318 4.16 -14.74 22.09
N LYS A 319 5.04 -14.13 22.89
CA LYS A 319 6.21 -14.78 23.52
C LYS A 319 7.14 -15.48 22.50
N LEU A 320 7.02 -15.17 21.21
CA LEU A 320 7.78 -15.83 20.13
C LEU A 320 9.23 -15.36 19.97
N SER A 321 9.62 -14.31 20.68
CA SER A 321 10.94 -13.67 20.56
C SER A 321 12.14 -14.62 20.77
N PRO A 322 12.13 -15.59 21.71
CA PRO A 322 13.29 -16.49 21.91
C PRO A 322 13.57 -17.36 20.67
N TRP A 323 12.51 -17.87 20.03
CA TRP A 323 12.63 -18.70 18.83
C TRP A 323 13.01 -17.88 17.59
N LEU A 324 12.55 -16.61 17.49
CA LEU A 324 12.98 -15.70 16.42
C LEU A 324 14.45 -15.28 16.56
N ALA A 325 14.95 -15.12 17.78
CA ALA A 325 16.35 -14.73 18.04
C ALA A 325 17.33 -15.86 17.68
N ASN A 326 16.99 -17.11 18.00
CA ASN A 326 17.82 -18.29 17.70
C ASN A 326 17.54 -18.90 16.32
N GLY A 327 16.65 -18.31 15.53
CA GLY A 327 16.26 -18.82 14.21
C GLY A 327 15.48 -20.13 14.21
N CYS A 328 15.01 -20.59 15.38
CA CYS A 328 14.10 -21.73 15.51
C CYS A 328 12.74 -21.46 14.86
N LEU A 329 12.34 -20.19 14.79
CA LEU A 329 11.17 -19.74 14.05
C LEU A 329 11.57 -18.70 13.02
N SER A 330 11.04 -18.84 11.81
CA SER A 330 11.25 -17.90 10.71
C SER A 330 10.30 -16.69 10.81
N PRO A 331 10.81 -15.45 10.61
CA PRO A 331 9.94 -14.28 10.53
C PRO A 331 8.98 -14.37 9.32
N ARG A 332 9.40 -15.01 8.22
CA ARG A 332 8.56 -15.25 7.04
C ARG A 332 7.47 -16.28 7.31
N ARG A 333 7.77 -17.35 8.07
CA ARG A 333 6.76 -18.32 8.52
C ARG A 333 5.71 -17.67 9.42
N MET A 334 6.15 -16.81 10.33
CA MET A 334 5.25 -16.05 11.18
C MET A 334 4.38 -15.10 10.34
N PHE A 335 4.96 -14.41 9.36
CA PHE A 335 4.22 -13.57 8.43
C PHE A 335 3.18 -14.33 7.61
N GLU A 336 3.51 -15.52 7.10
CA GLU A 336 2.54 -16.38 6.42
C GLU A 336 1.37 -16.77 7.31
N ALA A 337 1.65 -17.16 8.56
CA ALA A 337 0.61 -17.50 9.52
C ALA A 337 -0.31 -16.29 9.79
N LEU A 338 0.25 -15.09 9.89
CA LEU A 338 -0.52 -13.84 10.03
C LEU A 338 -1.35 -13.53 8.79
N ARG A 339 -0.79 -13.68 7.58
CA ARG A 339 -1.52 -13.45 6.33
C ARG A 339 -2.69 -14.41 6.17
N LYS A 340 -2.53 -15.68 6.57
CA LYS A 340 -3.65 -16.65 6.60
C LYS A 340 -4.79 -16.20 7.52
N GLN A 341 -4.48 -15.58 8.66
CA GLN A 341 -5.48 -15.01 9.56
C GLN A 341 -6.13 -13.75 8.95
N GLU A 342 -5.35 -12.87 8.32
CA GLU A 342 -5.87 -11.66 7.67
C GLU A 342 -6.78 -11.95 6.48
N LEU A 343 -6.55 -13.06 5.76
CA LEU A 343 -7.46 -13.54 4.71
C LEU A 343 -8.84 -13.92 5.25
N GLN A 344 -8.94 -14.32 6.52
CA GLN A 344 -10.22 -14.60 7.19
C GLN A 344 -10.81 -13.30 7.77
N ALA A 345 -10.01 -12.57 8.55
CA ALA A 345 -10.39 -11.27 9.11
C ALA A 345 -9.16 -10.45 9.51
N ALA A 346 -8.84 -9.40 8.75
CA ALA A 346 -7.83 -8.42 9.14
C ALA A 346 -8.28 -7.65 10.40
N SER A 347 -7.37 -7.40 11.33
CA SER A 347 -7.68 -6.71 12.59
C SER A 347 -6.56 -5.77 13.03
N ALA A 348 -6.85 -4.90 14.00
CA ALA A 348 -5.82 -4.10 14.66
C ALA A 348 -4.71 -4.98 15.26
N SER A 349 -5.06 -6.18 15.74
CA SER A 349 -4.14 -7.14 16.32
C SER A 349 -3.14 -7.71 15.30
N THR A 350 -3.59 -8.13 14.12
CA THR A 350 -2.68 -8.63 13.07
C THR A 350 -1.74 -7.51 12.60
N TYR A 351 -2.25 -6.29 12.44
CA TYR A 351 -1.46 -5.10 12.12
C TYR A 351 -0.37 -4.82 13.16
N TRP A 352 -0.72 -4.77 14.45
CA TRP A 352 0.25 -4.47 15.51
C TRP A 352 1.31 -5.55 15.66
N LEU A 353 1.00 -6.79 15.31
CA LEU A 353 1.97 -7.87 15.37
C LEU A 353 2.94 -7.82 14.18
N LEU A 354 2.43 -7.53 12.98
CA LEU A 354 3.27 -7.24 11.82
C LEU A 354 4.17 -6.03 12.07
N PHE A 355 3.64 -4.98 12.70
CA PHE A 355 4.42 -3.82 13.13
C PHE A 355 5.60 -4.23 14.02
N ALA A 356 5.39 -5.12 14.99
CA ALA A 356 6.47 -5.60 15.87
C ALA A 356 7.55 -6.38 15.11
N LEU A 357 7.17 -7.20 14.11
CA LEU A 357 8.13 -7.88 13.23
C LEU A 357 8.94 -6.89 12.39
N LEU A 358 8.29 -5.85 11.86
CA LEU A 358 8.98 -4.80 11.09
C LEU A 358 9.96 -4.00 11.95
N VAL A 359 9.68 -3.78 13.23
CA VAL A 359 10.63 -3.12 14.15
C VAL A 359 11.92 -3.95 14.29
N ARG A 360 11.81 -5.29 14.33
CA ARG A 360 12.97 -6.18 14.36
C ARG A 360 13.82 -6.05 13.09
N ASP A 361 13.18 -6.07 11.92
CA ASP A 361 13.86 -5.86 10.62
C ASP A 361 14.51 -4.48 10.54
N PHE A 362 13.78 -3.43 10.94
CA PHE A 362 14.28 -2.06 10.99
C PHE A 362 15.57 -1.98 11.82
N PHE A 363 15.61 -2.56 13.02
CA PHE A 363 16.82 -2.53 13.84
C PHE A 363 17.97 -3.33 13.23
N ARG A 364 17.71 -4.43 12.52
CA ARG A 364 18.75 -5.17 11.80
C ARG A 364 19.33 -4.35 10.64
N PHE A 365 18.49 -3.66 9.86
CA PHE A 365 18.96 -2.77 8.79
C PHE A 365 19.67 -1.51 9.33
N MET A 366 19.22 -0.96 10.46
CA MET A 366 19.92 0.15 11.11
C MET A 366 21.29 -0.27 11.64
N ALA A 367 21.41 -1.49 12.18
CA ALA A 367 22.71 -2.04 12.56
C ALA A 367 23.64 -2.21 11.34
N LEU A 368 23.09 -2.61 10.18
CA LEU A 368 23.84 -2.68 8.93
C LEU A 368 24.30 -1.28 8.45
N LYS A 369 23.40 -0.28 8.47
CA LYS A 369 23.68 1.12 8.10
C LYS A 369 24.73 1.76 9.00
N TYR A 370 24.59 1.63 10.31
CA TYR A 370 25.41 2.36 11.28
C TYR A 370 26.63 1.59 11.81
N GLY A 371 26.69 0.29 11.57
CA GLY A 371 27.77 -0.58 12.01
C GLY A 371 28.06 -0.44 13.50
N SER A 372 29.33 -0.27 13.85
CA SER A 372 29.77 -0.24 15.25
C SER A 372 29.26 0.95 16.06
N ARG A 373 28.67 1.98 15.43
CA ARG A 373 28.15 3.17 16.13
C ARG A 373 27.02 2.82 17.10
N ILE A 374 26.27 1.74 16.83
CA ILE A 374 25.19 1.29 17.72
C ILE A 374 25.69 0.80 19.09
N PHE A 375 26.99 0.56 19.26
CA PHE A 375 27.62 0.13 20.52
C PHE A 375 28.42 1.24 21.22
N LYS A 376 28.64 2.37 20.56
CA LYS A 376 29.50 3.46 21.07
C LYS A 376 28.77 4.27 22.14
N ALA A 377 29.51 4.79 23.11
CA ALA A 377 28.95 5.64 24.18
C ALA A 377 28.11 6.80 23.64
N THR A 378 28.54 7.37 22.51
CA THR A 378 27.89 8.50 21.84
C THR A 378 26.73 8.10 20.90
N GLY A 379 26.48 6.79 20.77
CA GLY A 379 25.53 6.19 19.85
C GLY A 379 25.70 6.62 18.39
N VAL A 380 24.58 6.56 17.67
CA VAL A 380 24.49 6.91 16.25
C VAL A 380 24.63 8.41 16.05
N ILE A 381 24.08 9.25 16.93
CA ILE A 381 24.14 10.71 16.76
C ILE A 381 25.56 11.27 16.98
N GLY A 382 26.41 10.59 17.77
CA GLY A 382 27.74 11.12 18.09
C GLY A 382 27.74 12.14 19.24
N LYS A 383 26.69 12.13 20.07
CA LYS A 383 26.56 13.02 21.23
C LYS A 383 26.95 12.29 22.52
N SER A 384 27.78 12.92 23.35
CA SER A 384 28.09 12.40 24.69
C SER A 384 26.99 12.73 25.70
N LEU A 385 26.77 11.81 26.64
CA LEU A 385 25.91 11.99 27.80
C LEU A 385 26.77 11.91 29.06
N ASP A 386 26.41 12.71 30.06
CA ASP A 386 27.08 12.71 31.36
C ASP A 386 26.39 11.71 32.29
N TRP A 387 27.17 10.76 32.80
CA TRP A 387 26.70 9.70 33.70
C TRP A 387 27.13 10.04 35.13
N SER A 388 26.17 10.25 36.03
CA SER A 388 26.46 10.47 37.45
C SER A 388 26.28 9.21 38.30
N GLY A 389 25.54 8.21 37.80
CA GLY A 389 25.37 6.92 38.46
C GLY A 389 26.53 5.98 38.16
N GLY A 390 26.97 5.25 39.17
CA GLY A 390 28.12 4.36 39.14
C GLY A 390 27.76 2.90 39.39
N ASP A 391 28.60 2.23 40.15
CA ASP A 391 28.49 0.79 40.42
C ASP A 391 27.41 0.44 41.42
N GLU A 392 27.17 1.29 42.42
CA GLU A 392 26.14 1.07 43.45
C GLU A 392 24.74 1.15 42.86
N GLU A 393 24.43 2.19 42.07
CA GLU A 393 23.14 2.35 41.40
C GLU A 393 22.89 1.21 40.40
N PHE A 394 23.92 0.83 39.65
CA PHE A 394 23.81 -0.30 38.73
C PHE A 394 23.57 -1.62 39.46
N ALA A 395 24.25 -1.86 40.59
CA ALA A 395 24.07 -3.08 41.38
C ALA A 395 22.65 -3.18 41.94
N MET A 396 22.09 -2.08 42.47
CA MET A 396 20.70 -2.04 42.94
C MET A 396 19.70 -2.33 41.82
N TRP A 397 19.90 -1.74 40.65
CA TRP A 397 19.07 -1.99 39.47
C TRP A 397 19.14 -3.46 39.03
N CYS A 398 20.35 -4.03 38.95
CA CYS A 398 20.55 -5.44 38.59
C CYS A 398 19.90 -6.40 39.60
N ALA A 399 19.92 -6.05 40.89
CA ALA A 399 19.34 -6.86 41.96
C ALA A 399 17.81 -6.76 42.05
N GLY A 400 17.20 -5.72 41.46
CA GLY A 400 15.79 -5.39 41.68
C GLY A 400 15.55 -4.96 43.13
N SER A 401 16.36 -4.02 43.61
CA SER A 401 16.31 -3.45 44.96
C SER A 401 16.39 -1.93 44.96
N THR A 402 15.80 -1.28 43.95
CA THR A 402 15.78 0.18 43.75
C THR A 402 14.79 0.88 44.67
N GLY A 403 13.87 0.13 45.30
CA GLY A 403 12.77 0.69 46.09
C GLY A 403 11.57 1.10 45.23
N TYR A 404 11.63 0.89 43.91
CA TYR A 404 10.53 1.10 42.97
C TYR A 404 9.96 -0.25 42.52
N PRO A 405 8.78 -0.65 43.02
CA PRO A 405 8.22 -1.98 42.79
C PRO A 405 8.18 -2.42 41.32
N LEU A 406 7.78 -1.54 40.40
CA LEU A 406 7.73 -1.89 38.97
C LEU A 406 9.10 -2.26 38.41
N VAL A 407 10.15 -1.50 38.77
CA VAL A 407 11.51 -1.76 38.30
C VAL A 407 12.02 -3.05 38.93
N ASP A 408 11.83 -3.20 40.23
CA ASP A 408 12.32 -4.33 41.00
C ASP A 408 11.67 -5.65 40.56
N ALA A 409 10.35 -5.66 40.37
CA ALA A 409 9.60 -6.82 39.87
C ALA A 409 10.11 -7.26 38.49
N ASN A 410 10.29 -6.32 37.56
CA ASN A 410 10.78 -6.63 36.21
C ASN A 410 12.21 -7.17 36.23
N MET A 411 13.11 -6.56 37.01
CA MET A 411 14.50 -7.02 37.09
C MET A 411 14.60 -8.42 37.70
N ARG A 412 13.73 -8.74 38.67
CA ARG A 412 13.61 -10.10 39.24
C ARG A 412 12.99 -11.10 38.26
N GLU A 413 11.96 -10.71 37.50
CA GLU A 413 11.38 -11.53 36.42
C GLU A 413 12.44 -11.91 35.39
N LEU A 414 13.22 -10.93 34.90
CA LEU A 414 14.30 -11.16 33.94
C LEU A 414 15.31 -12.16 34.48
N LYS A 415 15.76 -11.99 35.73
CA LYS A 415 16.77 -12.87 36.32
C LYS A 415 16.26 -14.29 36.51
N GLN A 416 14.99 -14.47 36.88
CA GLN A 416 14.41 -15.79 37.16
C GLN A 416 13.93 -16.53 35.90
N THR A 417 13.43 -15.82 34.89
CA THR A 417 12.81 -16.43 33.70
C THR A 417 13.62 -16.24 32.42
N GLY A 418 14.52 -15.27 32.42
CA GLY A 418 15.27 -14.87 31.24
C GLY A 418 14.44 -14.12 30.19
N TRP A 419 13.19 -13.77 30.50
CA TRP A 419 12.32 -12.98 29.63
C TRP A 419 11.72 -11.81 30.42
N MET A 420 11.37 -10.73 29.71
CA MET A 420 10.68 -9.58 30.28
C MET A 420 9.76 -8.97 29.23
N SER A 421 8.58 -8.49 29.65
CA SER A 421 7.65 -7.77 28.78
C SER A 421 8.27 -6.53 28.15
N ASN A 422 7.85 -6.14 26.95
CA ASN A 422 8.36 -4.93 26.30
C ASN A 422 8.09 -3.67 27.13
N ARG A 423 6.93 -3.58 27.79
CA ARG A 423 6.60 -2.49 28.72
C ARG A 423 7.56 -2.45 29.90
N GLY A 424 7.90 -3.61 30.45
CA GLY A 424 8.94 -3.80 31.46
C GLY A 424 10.30 -3.27 31.01
N ARG A 425 10.77 -3.75 29.85
CA ARG A 425 12.07 -3.36 29.27
C ARG A 425 12.19 -1.84 29.09
N GLN A 426 11.13 -1.19 28.59
CA GLN A 426 11.08 0.27 28.43
C GLN A 426 11.23 1.02 29.75
N ASN A 427 10.53 0.55 30.80
CA ASN A 427 10.57 1.19 32.12
C ASN A 427 11.94 1.02 32.78
N VAL A 428 12.48 -0.21 32.83
CA VAL A 428 13.77 -0.46 33.50
C VAL A 428 14.94 0.20 32.76
N ALA A 429 14.89 0.27 31.42
CA ALA A 429 15.89 0.97 30.63
C ALA A 429 15.82 2.49 30.85
N SER A 430 14.62 3.08 30.82
CA SER A 430 14.46 4.50 31.13
C SER A 430 14.94 4.83 32.54
N PHE A 431 14.59 4.01 33.52
CA PHE A 431 14.97 4.23 34.91
C PHE A 431 16.50 4.21 35.08
N LEU A 432 17.17 3.22 34.48
CA LEU A 432 18.63 3.13 34.53
C LEU A 432 19.31 4.37 33.91
N ILE A 433 18.82 4.82 32.76
CA ILE A 433 19.46 5.88 31.97
C ILE A 433 19.17 7.27 32.54
N TRP A 434 17.91 7.55 32.88
CA TRP A 434 17.46 8.92 33.14
C TRP A 434 17.30 9.24 34.63
N ASP A 435 16.96 8.23 35.43
CA ASP A 435 16.72 8.41 36.86
C ASP A 435 17.98 8.05 37.66
N LEU A 436 18.60 6.90 37.37
CA LEU A 436 19.89 6.50 37.97
C LEU A 436 21.10 7.13 37.27
N LYS A 437 20.94 7.64 36.04
CA LYS A 437 22.02 8.26 35.25
C LYS A 437 23.23 7.34 35.07
N VAL A 438 22.99 6.05 34.88
CA VAL A 438 24.01 5.03 34.62
C VAL A 438 24.17 4.85 33.11
N ASP A 439 25.39 4.60 32.66
CA ASP A 439 25.71 4.33 31.26
C ASP A 439 24.85 3.19 30.68
N TRP A 440 24.07 3.53 29.66
CA TRP A 440 23.12 2.64 29.00
C TRP A 440 23.75 1.33 28.50
N ARG A 441 25.04 1.33 28.16
CA ARG A 441 25.76 0.14 27.67
C ARG A 441 25.87 -0.93 28.74
N ARG A 442 25.85 -0.56 30.02
CA ARG A 442 25.83 -1.52 31.14
C ARG A 442 24.50 -2.28 31.17
N GLY A 443 23.39 -1.58 30.99
CA GLY A 443 22.06 -2.19 30.87
C GLY A 443 21.94 -3.08 29.63
N ALA A 444 22.46 -2.63 28.48
CA ALA A 444 22.49 -3.42 27.25
C ALA A 444 23.24 -4.76 27.43
N ARG A 445 24.40 -4.74 28.13
CA ARG A 445 25.17 -5.94 28.46
C ARG A 445 24.48 -6.84 29.49
N TRP A 446 23.82 -6.26 30.49
CA TRP A 446 23.02 -7.05 31.44
C TRP A 446 21.91 -7.82 30.71
N PHE A 447 21.21 -7.15 29.80
CA PHE A 447 20.20 -7.78 28.96
C PHE A 447 20.78 -8.86 28.04
N GLU A 448 21.98 -8.65 27.50
CA GLU A 448 22.69 -9.67 26.70
C GLU A 448 22.99 -10.97 27.47
N THR A 449 23.30 -10.84 28.76
CA THR A 449 23.52 -11.99 29.63
C THR A 449 22.23 -12.74 29.91
N TYR A 450 21.16 -12.05 30.33
CA TYR A 450 19.98 -12.71 30.89
C TYR A 450 18.83 -12.97 29.89
N LEU A 451 18.72 -12.22 28.79
CA LEU A 451 17.62 -12.42 27.85
C LEU A 451 17.78 -13.70 27.04
N ILE A 452 16.86 -14.65 27.19
CA ILE A 452 16.76 -15.83 26.33
C ILE A 452 16.45 -15.46 24.87
N ASP A 453 15.86 -14.28 24.66
CA ASP A 453 15.57 -13.71 23.35
C ASP A 453 16.56 -12.62 22.91
N TYR A 454 17.78 -12.65 23.46
CA TYR A 454 18.82 -11.73 23.02
C TYR A 454 19.06 -11.85 21.51
N ASP A 455 18.71 -10.77 20.81
CA ASP A 455 19.13 -10.45 19.45
C ASP A 455 19.97 -9.17 19.53
N VAL A 456 21.21 -9.24 19.01
CA VAL A 456 22.17 -8.13 19.12
C VAL A 456 21.60 -6.82 18.57
N THR A 457 20.95 -6.87 17.40
CA THR A 457 20.45 -5.65 16.75
C THR A 457 19.27 -5.05 17.51
N SER A 458 18.31 -5.88 17.91
CA SER A 458 17.11 -5.46 18.62
C SER A 458 17.45 -4.96 20.03
N ASN A 459 18.34 -5.63 20.75
CA ASN A 459 18.75 -5.20 22.09
C ASN A 459 19.47 -3.85 22.04
N TRP A 460 20.58 -3.77 21.28
CA TRP A 460 21.44 -2.59 21.29
C TRP A 460 20.76 -1.37 20.65
N CYS A 461 20.01 -1.55 19.56
CA CYS A 461 19.25 -0.45 18.97
C CYS A 461 18.13 0.06 19.90
N ASN A 462 17.44 -0.81 20.67
CA ASN A 462 16.48 -0.33 21.66
C ASN A 462 17.16 0.46 22.78
N TRP A 463 18.30 0.00 23.30
CA TRP A 463 19.01 0.68 24.39
C TRP A 463 19.59 2.04 23.97
N VAL A 464 20.25 2.13 22.82
CA VAL A 464 20.74 3.40 22.27
C VAL A 464 19.58 4.35 21.91
N SER A 465 18.42 3.83 21.51
CA SER A 465 17.20 4.64 21.33
C SER A 465 16.67 5.17 22.66
N ALA A 466 16.62 4.34 23.70
CA ALA A 466 16.19 4.75 25.04
C ALA A 466 17.11 5.83 25.64
N ALA A 467 18.40 5.79 25.30
CA ALA A 467 19.39 6.81 25.65
C ALA A 467 19.24 8.11 24.83
N GLY A 468 18.37 8.14 23.82
CA GLY A 468 18.19 9.30 22.94
C GLY A 468 19.36 9.52 21.97
N LEU A 469 20.16 8.48 21.73
CA LEU A 469 21.38 8.53 20.90
C LEU A 469 21.21 7.87 19.53
N PHE A 470 19.99 7.48 19.19
CA PHE A 470 19.61 6.88 17.88
C PHE A 470 18.90 7.87 16.95
N GLY A 471 18.39 8.98 17.50
CA GLY A 471 17.50 9.92 16.80
C GLY A 471 16.04 9.76 17.25
N GLY A 472 15.22 10.79 17.03
CA GLY A 472 13.79 10.75 17.35
C GLY A 472 13.43 11.01 18.82
N ARG A 473 12.31 10.42 19.25
CA ARG A 473 11.62 10.74 20.51
C ARG A 473 12.28 10.04 21.70
N ILE A 474 12.78 10.82 22.66
CA ILE A 474 13.22 10.31 23.97
C ILE A 474 11.99 10.06 24.86
N ASN A 475 11.87 8.87 25.42
CA ASN A 475 10.81 8.53 26.36
C ASN A 475 11.41 8.27 27.75
N ARG A 476 11.42 9.31 28.61
CA ARG A 476 11.60 9.14 30.05
C ARG A 476 10.26 8.75 30.67
N PHE A 477 10.21 7.61 31.34
CA PHE A 477 9.00 7.08 31.97
C PHE A 477 8.94 7.43 33.46
N ASN A 478 7.78 7.89 33.93
CA ASN A 478 7.50 7.93 35.37
C ASN A 478 7.07 6.52 35.79
N VAL A 479 7.99 5.78 36.42
CA VAL A 479 7.79 4.36 36.77
C VAL A 479 6.64 4.13 37.75
N VAL A 480 6.34 5.09 38.62
CA VAL A 480 5.19 5.02 39.55
C VAL A 480 3.88 5.08 38.77
N LYS A 481 3.75 6.09 37.88
CA LYS A 481 2.58 6.22 37.01
C LYS A 481 2.41 4.99 36.10
N GLN A 482 3.52 4.46 35.57
CA GLN A 482 3.48 3.27 34.73
C GLN A 482 3.04 2.04 35.54
N SER A 483 3.43 1.94 36.81
CA SER A 483 3.01 0.84 37.68
C SER A 483 1.50 0.84 37.87
N HIS A 484 0.92 1.98 38.26
CA HIS A 484 -0.53 2.15 38.41
C HIS A 484 -1.28 1.92 37.09
N GLN A 485 -0.73 2.38 35.96
CA GLN A 485 -1.40 2.29 34.66
C GLN A 485 -1.46 0.85 34.11
N TYR A 486 -0.39 0.07 34.26
CA TYR A 486 -0.25 -1.23 33.60
C TYR A 486 -0.40 -2.42 34.54
N ASP A 487 -0.50 -2.17 35.85
CA ASP A 487 -0.78 -3.17 36.88
C ASP A 487 -1.65 -2.56 37.98
N PRO A 488 -2.86 -2.02 37.67
CA PRO A 488 -3.66 -1.27 38.65
C PRO A 488 -4.05 -2.07 39.90
N SER A 489 -4.14 -3.41 39.79
CA SER A 489 -4.39 -4.28 40.94
C SER A 489 -3.13 -4.58 41.74
N GLY A 490 -1.93 -4.42 41.16
CA GLY A 490 -0.66 -4.84 41.76
C GLY A 490 -0.38 -6.34 41.65
N ASP A 491 -1.10 -7.09 40.81
CA ASP A 491 -0.94 -8.56 40.73
C ASP A 491 0.43 -8.96 40.18
N TYR A 492 0.94 -8.22 39.19
CA TYR A 492 2.29 -8.43 38.67
C TYR A 492 3.33 -8.14 39.75
N LEU A 493 3.16 -7.07 40.53
CA LEU A 493 4.04 -6.75 41.65
C LEU A 493 4.02 -7.86 42.71
N ARG A 494 2.84 -8.34 43.14
CA ARG A 494 2.72 -9.40 44.15
C ARG A 494 3.34 -10.74 43.72
N LYS A 495 3.33 -11.02 42.42
CA LYS A 495 3.96 -12.22 41.85
C LYS A 495 5.48 -12.20 42.07
N TRP A 496 6.12 -11.08 41.74
CA TRP A 496 7.59 -10.96 41.69
C TRP A 496 8.23 -10.34 42.95
N LEU A 497 7.42 -9.70 43.80
CA LEU A 497 7.83 -9.09 45.07
C LEU A 497 7.01 -9.73 46.21
N PRO A 498 7.34 -10.97 46.63
CA PRO A 498 6.61 -11.68 47.67
C PRO A 498 6.52 -10.92 48.98
N GLU A 499 7.51 -10.09 49.30
CA GLU A 499 7.54 -9.24 50.49
C GLU A 499 6.47 -8.13 50.49
N LEU A 500 5.89 -7.80 49.32
CA LEU A 500 4.81 -6.81 49.19
C LEU A 500 3.41 -7.45 49.02
N ARG A 501 3.28 -8.77 49.12
CA ARG A 501 2.01 -9.50 48.87
C ARG A 501 0.84 -9.07 49.74
N SER A 502 1.11 -8.60 50.96
CA SER A 502 0.07 -8.15 51.89
C SER A 502 -0.49 -6.77 51.56
N LEU A 503 0.15 -6.02 50.66
CA LEU A 503 -0.26 -4.67 50.29
C LEU A 503 -1.34 -4.70 49.19
N THR A 504 -2.28 -3.76 49.28
CA THR A 504 -3.33 -3.55 48.29
C THR A 504 -2.92 -2.39 47.38
N GLU A 505 -3.52 -1.21 47.51
CA GLU A 505 -3.26 -0.05 46.65
C GLU A 505 -1.88 0.56 46.90
N GLU A 506 -1.35 0.44 48.12
CA GLU A 506 -0.06 1.00 48.51
C GLU A 506 1.14 0.22 47.93
N ILE A 507 0.89 -0.91 47.28
CA ILE A 507 1.94 -1.76 46.68
C ILE A 507 2.79 -1.03 45.65
N HIS A 508 2.23 -0.01 44.99
CA HIS A 508 2.92 0.80 43.99
C HIS A 508 3.90 1.81 44.62
N GLU A 509 3.67 2.18 45.87
CA GLU A 509 4.41 3.22 46.59
C GLU A 509 4.65 2.83 48.05
N PRO A 510 5.32 1.69 48.32
CA PRO A 510 5.43 1.11 49.66
C PRO A 510 6.16 2.03 50.65
N TRP A 511 7.02 2.93 50.17
CA TRP A 511 7.73 3.91 51.00
C TRP A 511 6.81 4.93 51.70
N LYS A 512 5.55 5.08 51.27
CA LYS A 512 4.55 5.90 51.98
C LYS A 512 4.10 5.27 53.30
N LEU A 513 4.38 3.98 53.50
CA LEU A 513 3.99 3.22 54.68
C LEU A 513 5.18 3.08 55.65
N PRO A 514 5.12 3.65 56.86
CA PRO A 514 6.20 3.52 57.85
C PRO A 514 6.56 2.06 58.16
N GLN A 515 5.58 1.16 58.16
CA GLN A 515 5.79 -0.27 58.40
C GLN A 515 6.63 -0.98 57.32
N MET A 516 6.78 -0.39 56.12
CA MET A 516 7.58 -0.95 55.03
C MET A 516 9.04 -0.50 55.06
N ALA A 517 9.39 0.50 55.88
CA ALA A 517 10.73 1.06 55.95
C ALA A 517 11.85 0.04 56.29
N HIS A 518 11.50 -1.08 56.93
CA HIS A 518 12.43 -2.16 57.27
C HIS A 518 12.27 -3.43 56.43
N SER A 519 11.19 -3.54 55.64
CA SER A 519 10.83 -4.76 54.90
C SER A 519 11.03 -4.63 53.40
N TYR A 520 11.17 -3.41 52.89
CA TYR A 520 11.41 -3.12 51.47
C TYR A 520 12.44 -1.98 51.34
N PRO A 521 13.30 -1.97 50.30
CA PRO A 521 14.27 -0.90 50.12
C PRO A 521 13.60 0.48 50.02
N ALA A 522 14.22 1.48 50.63
CA ALA A 522 13.83 2.87 50.41
C ALA A 522 14.07 3.28 48.94
N PRO A 523 13.30 4.23 48.39
CA PRO A 523 13.49 4.68 47.02
C PRO A 523 14.89 5.23 46.82
N CYS A 524 15.63 4.70 45.86
CA CYS A 524 17.01 5.13 45.57
C CYS A 524 17.08 6.49 44.85
N VAL A 525 15.95 7.01 44.40
CA VAL A 525 15.77 8.35 43.83
C VAL A 525 14.63 9.01 44.62
N ASP A 526 14.69 10.33 44.82
CA ASP A 526 13.59 11.04 45.46
C ASP A 526 12.31 10.94 44.60
N PRO A 527 11.18 10.40 45.11
CA PRO A 527 9.92 10.31 44.37
C PRO A 527 9.38 11.67 43.88
N SER A 528 9.76 12.78 44.50
CA SER A 528 9.41 14.13 44.04
C SER A 528 10.12 14.54 42.75
N ASN A 529 11.23 13.88 42.39
CA ASN A 529 11.94 14.07 41.13
C ASN A 529 11.21 13.52 39.90
N PHE A 530 10.03 12.91 40.07
CA PHE A 530 9.10 12.61 38.98
C PHE A 530 8.07 13.74 38.87
N PRO A 531 8.39 14.86 38.21
CA PRO A 531 7.55 16.05 38.24
C PRO A 531 6.14 15.75 37.69
N ALA A 532 5.12 16.21 38.42
CA ALA A 532 3.73 16.21 37.98
C ALA A 532 3.51 16.99 36.65
N ALA A 533 4.48 17.83 36.26
CA ALA A 533 4.49 18.58 35.01
C ALA A 533 4.67 17.71 33.75
N MET A 534 5.28 16.51 33.83
CA MET A 534 5.44 15.64 32.65
C MET A 534 4.11 15.11 32.08
N PRO A 535 3.17 14.62 32.93
CA PRO A 535 1.79 14.37 32.52
C PRO A 535 1.10 15.60 31.90
N ALA A 536 1.26 16.79 32.49
CA ALA A 536 0.66 18.02 31.98
C ALA A 536 1.20 18.40 30.58
N LEU A 537 2.52 18.30 30.36
CA LEU A 537 3.15 18.46 29.04
C LEU A 537 2.63 17.43 28.02
N ALA A 538 2.38 16.19 28.45
CA ALA A 538 1.80 15.17 27.57
C ALA A 538 0.33 15.45 27.23
N GLN A 539 -0.46 15.93 28.20
CA GLN A 539 -1.86 16.30 27.99
C GLN A 539 -2.01 17.54 27.12
N ALA A 540 -1.22 18.58 27.36
CA ALA A 540 -1.22 19.80 26.55
C ALA A 540 -0.94 19.52 25.06
N ARG A 541 -0.01 18.61 24.76
CA ARG A 541 0.26 18.16 23.38
C ARG A 541 -0.94 17.45 22.74
N LYS A 542 -1.73 16.71 23.52
CA LYS A 542 -2.94 16.04 23.00
C LYS A 542 -4.05 17.03 22.69
N LEU A 543 -4.15 18.11 23.47
CA LEU A 543 -5.15 19.15 23.27
C LEU A 543 -4.90 19.99 22.01
N LYS A 544 -3.71 19.89 21.39
CA LYS A 544 -3.30 20.60 20.17
C LYS A 544 -3.62 22.12 20.19
N SER A 545 -3.59 22.71 21.40
CA SER A 545 -3.95 24.10 21.63
C SER A 545 -2.72 24.87 22.08
N LEU A 546 -2.43 25.98 21.40
CA LEU A 546 -1.27 26.81 21.70
C LEU A 546 -1.30 27.37 23.13
N HIS A 547 -2.48 27.70 23.63
CA HIS A 547 -2.69 28.20 25.00
C HIS A 547 -2.27 27.15 26.03
N HIS A 548 -2.83 25.93 25.94
CA HIS A 548 -2.52 24.84 26.87
C HIS A 548 -1.05 24.42 26.81
N ILE A 549 -0.42 24.49 25.63
CA ILE A 549 1.00 24.19 25.46
C ILE A 549 1.88 25.24 26.13
N LYS A 550 1.56 26.54 25.98
CA LYS A 550 2.28 27.62 26.67
C LYS A 550 2.19 27.46 28.19
N GLU A 551 0.98 27.27 28.70
CA GLU A 551 0.73 27.10 30.14
C GLU A 551 1.47 25.88 30.71
N ALA A 552 1.47 24.76 29.98
CA ALA A 552 2.17 23.56 30.42
C ALA A 552 3.70 23.71 30.37
N LEU A 553 4.24 24.47 29.41
CA LEU A 553 5.67 24.78 29.32
C LEU A 553 6.12 25.69 30.46
N GLU A 554 5.32 26.70 30.81
CA GLU A 554 5.59 27.58 31.96
C GLU A 554 5.61 26.78 33.27
N LYS A 555 4.57 25.98 33.53
CA LYS A 555 4.52 25.09 34.71
C LYS A 555 5.67 24.09 34.76
N ALA A 556 6.09 23.58 33.60
CA ALA A 556 7.25 22.70 33.50
C ALA A 556 8.56 23.40 33.81
N GLN A 557 8.73 24.65 33.35
CA GLN A 557 9.90 25.45 33.64
C GLN A 557 9.96 25.85 35.12
N GLU A 558 8.82 26.20 35.73
CA GLU A 558 8.70 26.45 37.17
C GLU A 558 8.99 25.20 38.01
N ALA A 559 8.60 24.02 37.51
CA ALA A 559 8.93 22.73 38.13
C ALA A 559 10.38 22.27 37.87
N GLY A 560 11.23 23.11 37.25
CA GLY A 560 12.66 22.85 37.08
C GLY A 560 13.00 21.83 35.99
N LEU A 561 12.10 21.56 35.05
CA LEU A 561 12.39 20.65 33.94
C LEU A 561 13.47 21.25 33.02
N SER A 562 14.38 20.40 32.54
CA SER A 562 15.39 20.80 31.58
C SER A 562 14.79 21.08 30.19
N HIS A 563 15.51 21.87 29.39
CA HIS A 563 15.13 22.14 28.01
C HIS A 563 14.98 20.85 27.18
N MET A 564 15.76 19.81 27.49
CA MET A 564 15.67 18.51 26.81
C MET A 564 14.35 17.80 27.12
N GLU A 565 13.86 17.91 28.36
CA GLU A 565 12.59 17.30 28.79
C GLU A 565 11.37 18.02 28.21
N MET A 566 11.47 19.34 28.05
CA MET A 566 10.41 20.15 27.43
C MET A 566 10.46 20.14 25.90
N LYS A 567 11.55 19.66 25.28
CA LYS A 567 11.80 19.75 23.84
C LYS A 567 10.62 19.33 22.98
N GLN A 568 9.98 18.19 23.30
CA GLN A 568 8.85 17.68 22.51
C GLN A 568 7.64 18.62 22.52
N THR A 569 7.40 19.29 23.64
CA THR A 569 6.29 20.24 23.78
C THR A 569 6.64 21.57 23.13
N ILE A 570 7.92 21.97 23.15
CA ILE A 570 8.44 23.13 22.42
C ILE A 570 8.34 22.90 20.90
N ASP A 571 8.72 21.73 20.41
CA ASP A 571 8.61 21.38 18.99
C ASP A 571 7.13 21.35 18.57
N ALA A 572 6.25 20.75 19.39
CA ALA A 572 4.80 20.80 19.15
C ALA A 572 4.24 22.23 19.14
N GLN A 573 4.76 23.12 20.00
CA GLN A 573 4.40 24.54 20.00
C GLN A 573 4.74 25.22 18.66
N LYS A 574 5.92 24.92 18.10
CA LYS A 574 6.35 25.47 16.81
C LYS A 574 5.46 24.97 15.67
N GLU A 575 5.14 23.68 15.66
CA GLU A 575 4.26 23.10 14.63
C GLU A 575 2.85 23.71 14.69
N ILE A 576 2.28 23.86 15.88
CA ILE A 576 0.95 24.48 16.02
C ILE A 576 0.98 25.95 15.60
N LYS A 577 2.01 26.72 15.96
CA LYS A 577 2.17 28.09 15.46
C LYS A 577 2.22 28.15 13.94
N LYS A 578 3.03 27.29 13.32
CA LYS A 578 3.15 27.21 11.85
C LYS A 578 1.81 26.86 11.20
N ARG A 579 1.04 25.96 11.82
CA ARG A 579 -0.31 25.61 11.35
C ARG A 579 -1.27 26.79 11.46
N ASP A 580 -1.32 27.45 12.62
CA ASP A 580 -2.22 28.58 12.85
C ASP A 580 -1.87 29.77 11.92
N GLU A 581 -0.58 30.04 11.67
CA GLU A 581 -0.11 31.03 10.68
C GLU A 581 -0.50 30.65 9.23
N ALA A 582 -0.42 29.37 8.88
CA ALA A 582 -0.82 28.89 7.56
C ALA A 582 -2.34 28.96 7.36
N ALA A 583 -3.14 28.74 8.41
CA ALA A 583 -4.59 28.88 8.37
C ALA A 583 -5.01 30.34 8.15
N GLU A 584 -4.43 31.29 8.90
CA GLU A 584 -4.68 32.74 8.69
C GLU A 584 -4.33 33.17 7.26
N LYS A 585 -3.23 32.65 6.71
CA LYS A 585 -2.80 32.96 5.33
C LYS A 585 -3.65 32.29 4.27
N LEU A 586 -4.32 31.19 4.60
CA LEU A 586 -5.31 30.55 3.74
C LEU A 586 -6.59 31.38 3.71
N GLU A 587 -7.07 31.82 4.87
CA GLU A 587 -8.23 32.72 5.02
C GLU A 587 -8.00 34.04 4.27
N ASP A 588 -6.85 34.71 4.48
CA ASP A 588 -6.46 35.91 3.73
C ASP A 588 -6.49 35.73 2.21
N ALA A 589 -6.12 34.54 1.72
CA ALA A 589 -6.08 34.23 0.29
C ALA A 589 -7.47 33.96 -0.28
N VAL A 590 -8.35 33.32 0.50
CA VAL A 590 -9.78 33.13 0.18
C VAL A 590 -10.46 34.49 0.09
N ASP A 591 -10.27 35.36 1.09
CA ASP A 591 -10.86 36.70 1.12
C ASP A 591 -10.38 37.59 -0.03
N ALA A 592 -9.10 37.45 -0.42
CA ALA A 592 -8.54 38.18 -1.55
C ALA A 592 -9.05 37.70 -2.92
N ARG A 593 -9.71 36.53 -2.99
CA ARG A 593 -10.17 35.85 -4.24
C ARG A 593 -9.12 35.87 -5.37
N ASP A 594 -7.88 35.55 -5.02
CA ASP A 594 -6.73 35.54 -5.94
C ASP A 594 -6.24 34.10 -6.15
N ALA A 595 -6.44 33.57 -7.37
CA ALA A 595 -6.15 32.18 -7.70
C ALA A 595 -4.67 31.79 -7.52
N GLU A 596 -3.73 32.71 -7.79
CA GLU A 596 -2.30 32.43 -7.63
C GLU A 596 -1.92 32.35 -6.14
N LYS A 597 -2.43 33.29 -5.33
CA LYS A 597 -2.24 33.25 -3.88
C LYS A 597 -2.90 32.04 -3.25
N LEU A 598 -4.10 31.66 -3.68
CA LEU A 598 -4.80 30.47 -3.21
C LEU A 598 -4.02 29.18 -3.50
N ARG A 599 -3.50 29.01 -4.71
CA ARG A 599 -2.66 27.84 -5.06
C ARG A 599 -1.46 27.69 -4.12
N TRP A 600 -0.77 28.80 -3.83
CA TRP A 600 0.36 28.79 -2.91
C TRP A 600 -0.08 28.52 -1.46
N ALA A 601 -1.15 29.19 -0.99
CA ALA A 601 -1.65 29.08 0.38
C ALA A 601 -2.18 27.67 0.67
N ILE A 602 -2.95 27.06 -0.24
CA ILE A 602 -3.44 25.67 -0.14
C ILE A 602 -2.26 24.70 -0.03
N LYS A 603 -1.23 24.88 -0.85
CA LYS A 603 -0.03 24.04 -0.80
C LYS A 603 0.67 24.17 0.57
N TRP A 604 0.83 25.39 1.07
CA TRP A 604 1.48 25.62 2.34
C TRP A 604 0.64 25.12 3.53
N ALA A 605 -0.69 25.27 3.47
CA ALA A 605 -1.65 24.76 4.45
C ALA A 605 -1.60 23.23 4.54
N LYS A 606 -1.52 22.53 3.39
CA LYS A 606 -1.29 21.06 3.34
C LYS A 606 0.02 20.66 4.00
N ASP A 607 1.11 21.38 3.71
CA ASP A 607 2.42 21.14 4.32
C ASP A 607 2.43 21.41 5.84
N ALA A 608 1.62 22.38 6.29
CA ALA A 608 1.47 22.76 7.70
C ALA A 608 0.40 21.96 8.47
N ARG A 609 -0.38 21.11 7.78
CA ARG A 609 -1.47 20.29 8.34
C ARG A 609 -2.58 21.12 8.98
N VAL A 610 -3.04 22.15 8.27
CA VAL A 610 -4.30 22.86 8.55
C VAL A 610 -5.47 21.88 8.42
N ASP A 611 -6.64 22.23 8.97
CA ASP A 611 -7.84 21.37 8.91
C ASP A 611 -8.21 21.03 7.46
N GLU A 612 -8.72 19.82 7.24
CA GLU A 612 -9.06 19.36 5.88
C GLU A 612 -10.29 20.09 5.36
N ASP A 613 -11.21 20.49 6.25
CA ASP A 613 -12.41 21.25 5.87
C ASP A 613 -12.03 22.65 5.39
N ASP A 614 -11.15 23.37 6.11
CA ASP A 614 -10.65 24.69 5.70
C ASP A 614 -9.93 24.65 4.33
N ILE A 615 -9.19 23.56 4.08
CA ILE A 615 -8.50 23.35 2.80
C ILE A 615 -9.50 23.05 1.68
N ALA A 616 -10.53 22.24 1.96
CA ALA A 616 -11.57 21.90 0.99
C ALA A 616 -12.36 23.15 0.56
N ASP A 617 -12.73 24.00 1.52
CA ASP A 617 -13.42 25.28 1.25
C ASP A 617 -12.55 26.18 0.35
N ALA A 618 -11.25 26.29 0.63
CA ALA A 618 -10.32 27.06 -0.20
C ALA A 618 -10.12 26.45 -1.61
N GLU A 619 -10.14 25.12 -1.73
CA GLU A 619 -10.07 24.43 -3.02
C GLU A 619 -11.33 24.63 -3.86
N GLU A 620 -12.51 24.71 -3.24
CA GLU A 620 -13.77 25.04 -3.92
C GLU A 620 -13.72 26.45 -4.50
N VAL A 621 -13.27 27.43 -3.71
CA VAL A 621 -13.08 28.81 -4.19
C VAL A 621 -12.04 28.87 -5.31
N LEU A 622 -10.95 28.10 -5.23
CA LEU A 622 -9.96 28.04 -6.31
C LEU A 622 -10.57 27.46 -7.60
N GLN A 623 -11.37 26.40 -7.50
CA GLN A 623 -12.04 25.79 -8.66
C GLN A 623 -13.02 26.77 -9.31
N GLU A 624 -13.79 27.51 -8.52
CA GLU A 624 -14.68 28.57 -9.02
C GLU A 624 -13.90 29.62 -9.82
N LEU A 625 -12.78 30.12 -9.26
CA LEU A 625 -11.95 31.14 -9.90
C LEU A 625 -11.28 30.62 -11.19
N GLU A 626 -10.72 29.42 -11.17
CA GLU A 626 -10.08 28.80 -12.34
C GLU A 626 -11.08 28.49 -13.46
N TRP A 627 -12.29 28.06 -13.10
CA TRP A 627 -13.39 27.89 -14.06
C TRP A 627 -13.77 29.24 -14.69
N ARG A 628 -13.94 30.30 -13.89
CA ARG A 628 -14.26 31.65 -14.39
C ARG A 628 -13.18 32.19 -15.33
N GLU A 629 -11.90 32.06 -14.97
CA GLU A 629 -10.79 32.44 -15.86
C GLU A 629 -10.83 31.66 -17.19
N THR A 630 -11.13 30.37 -17.14
CA THR A 630 -11.24 29.52 -18.33
C THR A 630 -12.44 29.89 -19.21
N ALA A 631 -13.59 30.17 -18.60
CA ALA A 631 -14.81 30.58 -19.30
C ALA A 631 -14.58 31.90 -20.06
N LEU A 632 -14.03 32.92 -19.39
CA LEU A 632 -13.68 34.19 -20.01
C LEU A 632 -12.63 34.05 -21.12
N ALA A 633 -11.63 33.19 -20.95
CA ALA A 633 -10.63 32.94 -21.98
C ALA A 633 -11.23 32.29 -23.24
N LYS A 634 -12.16 31.34 -23.07
CA LYS A 634 -12.89 30.73 -24.19
C LYS A 634 -13.77 31.73 -24.91
N LEU A 635 -14.47 32.59 -24.19
CA LEU A 635 -15.30 33.65 -24.78
C LEU A 635 -14.47 34.60 -25.65
N ARG A 636 -13.34 35.10 -25.13
CA ARG A 636 -12.42 35.95 -25.91
C ARG A 636 -11.86 35.27 -27.15
N ALA A 637 -11.45 34.00 -27.04
CA ALA A 637 -10.94 33.25 -28.17
C ALA A 637 -12.03 33.03 -29.25
N ALA A 638 -13.27 32.75 -28.83
CA ALA A 638 -14.40 32.61 -29.73
C ALA A 638 -14.76 33.93 -30.43
N GLU A 639 -14.73 35.05 -29.71
CA GLU A 639 -14.91 36.39 -30.27
C GLU A 639 -13.83 36.72 -31.32
N GLU A 640 -12.56 36.47 -31.01
CA GLU A 640 -11.44 36.65 -31.93
C GLU A 640 -11.59 35.81 -33.21
N SER A 641 -12.11 34.59 -33.08
CA SER A 641 -12.35 33.67 -34.21
C SER A 641 -13.47 34.15 -35.14
N ARG A 642 -14.42 34.94 -34.61
CA ARG A 642 -15.67 35.35 -35.28
C ARG A 642 -16.48 34.18 -35.84
N ASN A 643 -16.35 33.00 -35.23
CA ASN A 643 -17.07 31.79 -35.61
C ASN A 643 -18.32 31.66 -34.74
N ILE A 644 -19.50 31.63 -35.39
CA ILE A 644 -20.81 31.55 -34.73
C ILE A 644 -20.93 30.26 -33.90
N GLU A 645 -20.41 29.13 -34.36
CA GLU A 645 -20.50 27.86 -33.64
C GLU A 645 -19.65 27.89 -32.36
N GLU A 646 -18.43 28.44 -32.46
CA GLU A 646 -17.51 28.57 -31.31
C GLU A 646 -18.04 29.57 -30.28
N LEU A 647 -18.66 30.68 -30.73
CA LEU A 647 -19.31 31.65 -29.84
C LEU A 647 -20.50 31.05 -29.11
N VAL A 648 -21.36 30.29 -29.80
CA VAL A 648 -22.50 29.60 -29.16
C VAL A 648 -22.02 28.56 -28.13
N GLU A 649 -20.97 27.79 -28.47
CA GLU A 649 -20.42 26.80 -27.54
C GLU A 649 -19.75 27.45 -26.33
N ALA A 650 -19.02 28.55 -26.53
CA ALA A 650 -18.37 29.31 -25.47
C ALA A 650 -19.39 29.96 -24.52
N LEU A 651 -20.43 30.62 -25.06
CA LEU A 651 -21.53 31.20 -24.29
C LEU A 651 -22.28 30.13 -23.47
N LYS A 652 -22.54 28.97 -24.07
CA LYS A 652 -23.16 27.85 -23.35
C LYS A 652 -22.27 27.31 -22.22
N PHE A 653 -20.96 27.27 -22.42
CA PHE A 653 -20.01 26.86 -21.36
C PHE A 653 -19.93 27.89 -20.23
N ALA A 654 -20.12 29.17 -20.56
CA ALA A 654 -20.01 30.31 -19.65
C ALA A 654 -21.36 30.81 -19.10
N GLN A 655 -22.45 30.05 -19.28
CA GLN A 655 -23.82 30.44 -18.92
C GLN A 655 -24.03 30.86 -17.45
N ASP A 656 -23.12 30.46 -16.55
CA ASP A 656 -23.19 30.74 -15.12
C ASP A 656 -22.35 32.00 -14.72
N LEU A 657 -21.79 32.73 -15.69
CA LEU A 657 -21.20 34.06 -15.47
C LEU A 657 -22.29 35.13 -15.29
N GLU A 658 -21.91 36.29 -14.75
CA GLU A 658 -22.81 37.43 -14.61
C GLU A 658 -23.23 37.97 -15.99
N GLU A 659 -24.44 38.54 -16.08
CA GLU A 659 -25.06 38.99 -17.34
C GLU A 659 -24.21 40.08 -18.04
N ASP A 660 -23.56 40.96 -17.26
CA ASP A 660 -22.67 42.01 -17.78
C ASP A 660 -21.37 41.48 -18.37
N GLU A 661 -20.91 40.30 -17.93
CA GLU A 661 -19.73 39.62 -18.49
C GLU A 661 -20.05 38.90 -19.81
N LEU A 662 -21.32 38.54 -20.04
CA LEU A 662 -21.78 37.82 -21.23
C LEU A 662 -22.26 38.76 -22.35
N GLU A 663 -22.87 39.88 -21.99
CA GLU A 663 -23.48 40.86 -22.91
C GLU A 663 -22.60 41.20 -24.13
N PRO A 664 -21.28 41.52 -24.00
CA PRO A 664 -20.45 41.85 -25.17
C PRO A 664 -20.32 40.71 -26.18
N TYR A 665 -20.34 39.46 -25.71
CA TYR A 665 -20.17 38.28 -26.56
C TYR A 665 -21.50 37.85 -27.20
N GLU A 666 -22.62 38.09 -26.52
CA GLU A 666 -23.96 37.92 -27.08
C GLU A 666 -24.23 38.93 -28.20
N GLU A 667 -23.83 40.20 -28.00
CA GLU A 667 -23.84 41.22 -29.06
C GLU A 667 -22.96 40.80 -30.25
N ALA A 668 -21.72 40.34 -30.02
CA ALA A 668 -20.84 39.87 -31.08
C ALA A 668 -21.42 38.67 -31.86
N LEU A 669 -22.09 37.74 -31.16
CA LEU A 669 -22.80 36.62 -31.80
C LEU A 669 -23.97 37.12 -32.65
N LEU A 670 -24.74 38.09 -32.16
CA LEU A 670 -25.84 38.69 -32.90
C LEU A 670 -25.33 39.38 -34.18
N GLU A 671 -24.28 40.18 -34.08
CA GLU A 671 -23.64 40.84 -35.22
C GLU A 671 -23.19 39.84 -36.30
N GLU A 672 -22.51 38.76 -35.91
CA GLU A 672 -22.05 37.75 -36.88
C GLU A 672 -23.22 36.95 -37.48
N ARG A 673 -24.30 36.68 -36.71
CA ARG A 673 -25.54 36.07 -37.24
C ARG A 673 -26.24 36.98 -38.24
N GLN A 674 -26.36 38.28 -37.96
CA GLN A 674 -26.90 39.27 -38.90
C GLN A 674 -26.08 39.30 -40.19
N LYS A 675 -24.75 39.29 -40.08
CA LYS A 675 -23.84 39.26 -41.22
C LYS A 675 -23.96 37.98 -42.05
N GLN A 676 -24.11 36.82 -41.41
CA GLN A 676 -24.38 35.56 -42.11
C GLN A 676 -25.73 35.60 -42.84
N ALA A 677 -26.78 36.07 -42.18
CA ALA A 677 -28.12 36.20 -42.77
C ALA A 677 -28.10 37.13 -43.99
N ARG A 678 -27.45 38.30 -43.90
CA ARG A 678 -27.26 39.22 -45.05
C ARG A 678 -26.51 38.56 -46.20
N ALA A 679 -25.45 37.79 -45.91
CA ALA A 679 -24.66 37.13 -46.94
C ALA A 679 -25.45 36.02 -47.67
N GLU A 680 -26.21 35.20 -46.95
CA GLU A 680 -27.07 34.18 -47.57
C GLU A 680 -28.25 34.79 -48.32
N LEU A 681 -28.86 35.86 -47.80
CA LEU A 681 -29.90 36.62 -48.52
C LEU A 681 -29.35 37.21 -49.83
N ALA A 682 -28.23 37.92 -49.78
CA ALA A 682 -27.62 38.51 -50.99
C ALA A 682 -27.32 37.43 -52.05
N LYS A 683 -26.76 36.30 -51.63
CA LYS A 683 -26.45 35.17 -52.50
C LYS A 683 -27.71 34.51 -53.07
N ALA A 684 -28.76 34.32 -52.28
CA ALA A 684 -30.02 33.75 -52.73
C ALA A 684 -30.76 34.69 -53.71
N THR A 685 -30.74 35.99 -53.43
CA THR A 685 -31.27 37.05 -54.31
C THR A 685 -30.53 37.10 -55.64
N ASP A 686 -29.19 37.03 -55.63
CA ASP A 686 -28.38 36.99 -56.85
C ASP A 686 -28.65 35.74 -57.69
N GLN A 687 -28.87 34.59 -57.05
CA GLN A 687 -29.15 33.32 -57.73
C GLN A 687 -30.60 33.20 -58.19
N ARG A 688 -31.51 34.01 -57.64
CA ARG A 688 -32.97 33.98 -57.88
C ARG A 688 -33.57 32.58 -57.68
N ASP A 689 -33.00 31.79 -56.78
CA ASP A 689 -33.49 30.45 -56.47
C ASP A 689 -34.58 30.53 -55.39
N ILE A 690 -35.79 30.11 -55.74
CA ILE A 690 -36.97 30.19 -54.86
C ILE A 690 -36.79 29.41 -53.55
N ALA A 691 -36.12 28.25 -53.58
CA ALA A 691 -35.93 27.45 -52.38
C ALA A 691 -34.86 28.05 -51.46
N ALA A 692 -33.76 28.54 -52.04
CA ALA A 692 -32.71 29.24 -51.32
C ALA A 692 -33.21 30.56 -50.70
N LEU A 693 -34.03 31.33 -51.43
CA LEU A 693 -34.64 32.57 -50.95
C LEU A 693 -35.56 32.32 -49.75
N LYS A 694 -36.42 31.30 -49.81
CA LYS A 694 -37.29 30.95 -48.68
C LYS A 694 -36.50 30.56 -47.45
N GLU A 695 -35.41 29.83 -47.61
CA GLU A 695 -34.58 29.41 -46.48
C GLU A 695 -33.75 30.58 -45.91
N ALA A 696 -33.22 31.46 -46.77
CA ALA A 696 -32.48 32.64 -46.35
C ALA A 696 -33.38 33.67 -45.64
N LEU A 697 -34.62 33.87 -46.12
CA LEU A 697 -35.61 34.73 -45.46
C LEU A 697 -36.04 34.14 -44.11
N ARG A 698 -36.27 32.83 -44.03
CA ARG A 698 -36.55 32.14 -42.75
C ARG A 698 -35.40 32.29 -41.75
N LEU A 699 -34.16 32.25 -42.23
CA LEU A 699 -32.97 32.50 -41.40
C LEU A 699 -32.96 33.95 -40.91
N ALA A 700 -33.23 34.92 -41.79
CA ALA A 700 -33.28 36.34 -41.44
C ALA A 700 -34.40 36.67 -40.44
N GLU A 701 -35.61 36.11 -40.60
CA GLU A 701 -36.72 36.23 -39.64
C GLU A 701 -36.37 35.69 -38.24
N SER A 702 -35.42 34.75 -38.16
CA SER A 702 -34.98 34.18 -36.88
C SER A 702 -33.87 34.97 -36.18
N VAL A 703 -33.36 36.03 -36.82
CA VAL A 703 -32.30 36.90 -36.29
C VAL A 703 -32.91 38.26 -35.97
N GLU A 704 -32.63 38.77 -34.77
CA GLU A 704 -33.13 40.07 -34.32
C GLU A 704 -32.68 41.20 -35.26
N ASP A 705 -33.58 42.16 -35.51
CA ASP A 705 -33.42 43.32 -36.40
C ASP A 705 -33.15 43.02 -37.88
N MET A 706 -33.36 41.78 -38.35
CA MET A 706 -33.17 41.41 -39.76
C MET A 706 -34.47 41.35 -40.58
N GLU A 707 -35.64 41.20 -39.96
CA GLU A 707 -36.95 41.09 -40.64
C GLU A 707 -37.27 42.35 -41.47
N ASP A 708 -37.01 43.54 -40.92
CA ASP A 708 -37.25 44.84 -41.57
C ASP A 708 -36.03 45.36 -42.37
N SER A 709 -35.01 44.54 -42.59
CA SER A 709 -33.80 44.96 -43.30
C SER A 709 -34.06 45.20 -44.80
N GLU A 710 -33.29 46.10 -45.42
CA GLU A 710 -33.37 46.36 -46.86
C GLU A 710 -33.10 45.08 -47.67
N GLU A 711 -32.18 44.23 -47.20
CA GLU A 711 -31.85 42.94 -47.81
C GLU A 711 -33.00 41.92 -47.71
N ALA A 712 -33.74 41.88 -46.61
CA ALA A 712 -34.91 41.01 -46.45
C ALA A 712 -36.07 41.48 -47.33
N ALA A 713 -36.34 42.79 -47.37
CA ALA A 713 -37.35 43.37 -48.25
C ALA A 713 -37.03 43.10 -49.74
N GLU A 714 -35.76 43.23 -50.13
CA GLU A 714 -35.30 42.88 -51.48
C GLU A 714 -35.42 41.37 -51.75
N GLY A 715 -35.10 40.52 -50.78
CA GLY A 715 -35.29 39.07 -50.86
C GLY A 715 -36.76 38.68 -51.08
N HIS A 716 -37.70 39.26 -50.30
CA HIS A 716 -39.14 39.06 -50.49
C HIS A 716 -39.61 39.58 -51.84
N ARG A 717 -39.11 40.73 -52.29
CA ARG A 717 -39.42 41.29 -53.61
C ARG A 717 -39.02 40.31 -54.73
N VAL A 718 -37.77 39.84 -54.73
CA VAL A 718 -37.27 38.90 -55.73
C VAL A 718 -37.98 37.55 -55.66
N LEU A 719 -38.26 37.03 -54.45
CA LEU A 719 -39.05 35.81 -54.27
C LEU A 719 -40.44 35.95 -54.88
N ALA A 720 -41.13 37.06 -54.62
CA ALA A 720 -42.46 37.32 -55.14
C ALA A 720 -42.47 37.44 -56.68
N GLU A 721 -41.48 38.12 -57.27
CA GLU A 721 -41.31 38.17 -58.73
C GLU A 721 -41.10 36.78 -59.33
N GLU A 722 -40.19 35.98 -58.76
CA GLU A 722 -39.88 34.63 -59.25
C GLU A 722 -41.05 33.65 -59.07
N LEU A 723 -41.82 33.77 -57.98
CA LEU A 723 -43.05 33.00 -57.79
C LEU A 723 -44.10 33.34 -58.85
N VAL A 724 -44.26 34.62 -59.22
CA VAL A 724 -45.13 35.03 -60.32
C VAL A 724 -44.61 34.50 -61.67
N LEU A 725 -43.30 34.55 -61.92
CA LEU A 725 -42.69 34.00 -63.14
C LEU A 725 -42.87 32.48 -63.26
N GLN A 726 -42.66 31.76 -62.16
CA GLN A 726 -42.87 30.31 -62.09
C GLN A 726 -44.35 29.97 -62.33
N ALA A 727 -45.27 30.73 -61.73
CA ALA A 727 -46.70 30.52 -61.89
C ALA A 727 -47.20 30.85 -63.31
N LEU A 728 -46.57 31.80 -64.01
CA LEU A 728 -46.87 32.13 -65.41
C LEU A 728 -46.34 31.11 -66.42
N THR A 729 -45.28 30.38 -66.08
CA THR A 729 -44.62 29.41 -66.98
C THR A 729 -45.14 27.98 -66.82
N GLY A 730 -45.71 27.62 -65.65
CA GLY A 730 -46.28 26.30 -65.40
C GLY A 730 -47.82 26.25 -65.53
N GLN A 731 -48.38 25.05 -65.76
CA GLN A 731 -49.80 24.78 -65.48
C GLN A 731 -50.01 24.74 -63.97
N VAL A 732 -50.06 25.91 -63.34
CA VAL A 732 -50.17 26.02 -61.88
C VAL A 732 -51.62 26.25 -61.48
N ALA A 733 -52.09 25.54 -60.45
CA ALA A 733 -53.44 25.67 -59.92
C ALA A 733 -53.72 27.12 -59.46
N ALA A 734 -54.95 27.61 -59.68
CA ALA A 734 -55.31 29.02 -59.44
C ALA A 734 -54.98 29.52 -58.03
N HIS A 735 -55.08 28.66 -57.00
CA HIS A 735 -54.74 29.02 -55.61
C HIS A 735 -53.25 29.37 -55.41
N LYS A 736 -52.32 28.71 -56.12
CA LYS A 736 -50.88 29.01 -56.04
C LYS A 736 -50.53 30.28 -56.82
N LEU A 737 -51.19 30.51 -57.97
CA LEU A 737 -51.07 31.76 -58.71
C LEU A 737 -51.66 32.93 -57.93
N ARG A 738 -52.76 32.72 -57.19
CA ARG A 738 -53.33 33.72 -56.28
C ARG A 738 -52.34 34.09 -55.19
N ALA A 739 -51.78 33.11 -54.48
CA ALA A 739 -50.79 33.36 -53.44
C ALA A 739 -49.57 34.13 -53.98
N ALA A 740 -49.03 33.75 -55.14
CA ALA A 740 -47.92 34.46 -55.77
C ALA A 740 -48.28 35.90 -56.19
N VAL A 741 -49.51 36.15 -56.65
CA VAL A 741 -50.00 37.49 -56.99
C VAL A 741 -50.23 38.34 -55.74
N GLU A 742 -50.73 37.76 -54.64
CA GLU A 742 -50.88 38.44 -53.34
C GLU A 742 -49.50 38.82 -52.76
N GLU A 743 -48.54 37.90 -52.78
CA GLU A 743 -47.17 38.14 -52.32
C GLU A 743 -46.47 39.22 -53.17
N ALA A 744 -46.66 39.21 -54.50
CA ALA A 744 -46.13 40.25 -55.38
C ALA A 744 -46.86 41.59 -55.25
N LEU A 745 -48.12 41.62 -54.85
CA LEU A 745 -48.83 42.87 -54.55
C LEU A 745 -48.30 43.54 -53.28
N GLU A 746 -47.88 42.74 -52.31
CA GLU A 746 -47.33 43.21 -51.05
C GLU A 746 -45.88 43.68 -51.23
N TRP A 747 -45.04 42.87 -51.87
CA TRP A 747 -43.59 43.10 -51.89
C TRP A 747 -43.05 43.70 -53.20
N SER A 748 -43.78 43.58 -54.32
CA SER A 748 -43.32 44.08 -55.63
C SER A 748 -44.47 44.62 -56.52
N PRO A 749 -45.24 45.63 -56.04
CA PRO A 749 -46.47 46.08 -56.68
C PRO A 749 -46.27 46.63 -58.11
N ASP A 750 -45.07 47.11 -58.42
CA ASP A 750 -44.68 47.68 -59.71
C ASP A 750 -44.13 46.63 -60.70
N PHE A 751 -44.18 45.34 -60.38
CA PHE A 751 -43.64 44.29 -61.26
C PHE A 751 -44.41 44.23 -62.59
N ASP A 752 -43.72 44.45 -63.72
CA ASP A 752 -44.32 44.56 -65.05
C ASP A 752 -45.22 43.36 -65.46
N ARG A 753 -44.89 42.15 -64.97
CA ARG A 753 -45.68 40.95 -65.28
C ARG A 753 -46.85 40.72 -64.33
N LEU A 754 -46.99 41.49 -63.26
CA LEU A 754 -48.05 41.35 -62.26
C LEU A 754 -49.44 41.59 -62.89
N GLU A 755 -49.56 42.60 -63.76
CA GLU A 755 -50.82 42.87 -64.45
C GLU A 755 -51.19 41.75 -65.45
N GLY A 756 -50.17 41.13 -66.05
CA GLY A 756 -50.33 39.91 -66.84
C GLY A 756 -50.80 38.73 -65.98
N ALA A 757 -50.18 38.53 -64.83
CA ALA A 757 -50.52 37.48 -63.87
C ALA A 757 -51.94 37.64 -63.30
N LYS A 758 -52.37 38.86 -62.97
CA LYS A 758 -53.76 39.16 -62.54
C LYS A 758 -54.79 38.79 -63.60
N LYS A 759 -54.49 39.06 -64.89
CA LYS A 759 -55.38 38.67 -66.00
C LYS A 759 -55.44 37.16 -66.18
N VAL A 760 -54.30 36.47 -66.05
CA VAL A 760 -54.25 35.00 -66.08
C VAL A 760 -55.00 34.41 -64.89
N LEU A 761 -54.83 34.98 -63.69
CA LEU A 761 -55.55 34.57 -62.49
C LEU A 761 -57.06 34.77 -62.64
N ALA A 762 -57.52 35.94 -63.09
CA ALA A 762 -58.95 36.19 -63.31
C ALA A 762 -59.55 35.23 -64.36
N LYS A 763 -58.76 34.85 -65.37
CA LYS A 763 -59.15 33.84 -66.35
C LYS A 763 -59.23 32.45 -65.72
N GLU A 764 -58.20 32.02 -64.99
CA GLU A 764 -58.16 30.70 -64.33
C GLU A 764 -59.22 30.59 -63.23
N GLU A 765 -59.47 31.62 -62.43
CA GLU A 765 -60.54 31.64 -61.43
C GLU A 765 -61.92 31.56 -62.08
N LYS A 766 -62.14 32.24 -63.21
CA LYS A 766 -63.37 32.10 -63.99
C LYS A 766 -63.51 30.69 -64.56
N GLN A 767 -62.41 30.08 -64.98
CA GLN A 767 -62.39 28.70 -65.46
C GLN A 767 -62.62 27.69 -64.33
N ASP A 768 -62.01 27.87 -63.16
CA ASP A 768 -62.20 27.02 -61.98
C ASP A 768 -63.60 27.16 -61.40
N ALA A 769 -64.16 28.38 -61.34
CA ALA A 769 -65.55 28.60 -60.96
C ALA A 769 -66.52 27.94 -61.96
N ALA A 770 -66.22 28.01 -63.26
CA ALA A 770 -67.00 27.32 -64.29
C ALA A 770 -66.87 25.79 -64.21
N ARG A 771 -65.67 25.25 -63.93
CA ARG A 771 -65.43 23.82 -63.69
C ARG A 771 -66.23 23.36 -62.46
N ALA A 772 -66.19 24.11 -61.37
CA ALA A 772 -66.94 23.82 -60.15
C ALA A 772 -68.46 23.88 -60.38
N ALA A 773 -68.96 24.88 -61.12
CA ALA A 773 -70.37 25.01 -61.49
C ALA A 773 -70.84 23.86 -62.42
N MET A 774 -70.03 23.47 -63.41
CA MET A 774 -70.29 22.30 -64.25
C MET A 774 -70.35 21.01 -63.42
N GLN A 775 -69.42 20.85 -62.48
CA GLN A 775 -69.38 19.68 -61.61
C GLN A 775 -70.59 19.63 -60.67
N GLY A 776 -71.01 20.77 -60.10
CA GLY A 776 -72.25 20.89 -59.33
C GLY A 776 -73.50 20.55 -60.14
N ALA A 777 -73.61 21.07 -61.37
CA ALA A 777 -74.74 20.80 -62.26
C ALA A 777 -74.79 19.34 -62.77
N LEU A 778 -73.62 18.68 -62.91
CA LEU A 778 -73.56 17.25 -63.20
C LEU A 778 -74.17 16.40 -62.06
N MET A 779 -73.96 16.85 -60.83
CA MET A 779 -74.44 16.17 -59.62
C MET A 779 -75.93 16.41 -59.37
N SER A 780 -76.49 17.56 -59.75
CA SER A 780 -77.93 17.82 -59.63
C SER A 780 -78.79 17.00 -60.59
N ARG A 781 -78.19 16.48 -61.67
CA ARG A 781 -78.84 15.71 -62.76
C ARG A 781 -80.00 16.46 -63.43
N ASP A 782 -80.11 17.78 -63.24
CA ASP A 782 -81.07 18.63 -63.94
C ASP A 782 -80.51 18.98 -65.34
N PRO A 783 -81.15 18.53 -66.43
CA PRO A 783 -80.68 18.82 -67.80
C PRO A 783 -80.61 20.33 -68.10
N THR A 784 -81.43 21.14 -67.44
CA THR A 784 -81.54 22.58 -67.64
C THR A 784 -80.37 23.31 -66.98
N GLU A 785 -80.03 22.94 -65.76
CA GLU A 785 -78.86 23.46 -65.04
C GLU A 785 -77.56 23.04 -65.72
N LEU A 786 -77.46 21.78 -66.17
CA LEU A 786 -76.29 21.30 -66.91
C LEU A 786 -76.09 22.05 -68.23
N ALA A 787 -77.17 22.34 -68.96
CA ALA A 787 -77.10 23.15 -70.18
C ALA A 787 -76.70 24.61 -69.91
N ALA A 788 -77.12 25.18 -68.78
CA ALA A 788 -76.70 26.52 -68.35
C ALA A 788 -75.22 26.55 -67.94
N ALA A 789 -74.77 25.57 -67.15
CA ALA A 789 -73.37 25.45 -66.72
C ALA A 789 -72.42 25.19 -67.89
N ILE A 790 -72.82 24.39 -68.88
CA ILE A 790 -72.04 24.18 -70.12
C ILE A 790 -71.90 25.48 -70.92
N ARG A 791 -72.96 26.29 -70.97
CA ARG A 791 -72.94 27.60 -71.64
C ARG A 791 -72.02 28.57 -70.90
N HIS A 792 -72.13 28.63 -69.57
CA HIS A 792 -71.28 29.45 -68.72
C HIS A 792 -69.79 29.05 -68.80
N GLY A 793 -69.48 27.75 -68.88
CA GLY A 793 -68.11 27.30 -69.06
C GLY A 793 -67.54 27.62 -70.44
N ARG A 794 -68.34 27.56 -71.51
CA ARG A 794 -67.92 28.07 -72.82
C ARG A 794 -67.63 29.58 -72.78
N GLU A 795 -68.45 30.36 -72.07
CA GLU A 795 -68.23 31.81 -71.85
C GLU A 795 -67.00 32.11 -70.97
N ALA A 796 -66.56 31.16 -70.13
CA ALA A 796 -65.30 31.21 -69.40
C ALA A 796 -64.07 30.78 -70.24
N GLY A 797 -64.27 30.46 -71.53
CA GLY A 797 -63.20 30.05 -72.44
C GLY A 797 -62.74 28.60 -72.24
N LEU A 798 -63.56 27.75 -71.62
CA LEU A 798 -63.36 26.30 -71.63
C LEU A 798 -63.83 25.77 -72.98
N GLU A 799 -62.89 25.52 -73.91
CA GLU A 799 -63.19 24.79 -75.15
C GLU A 799 -63.71 23.38 -74.79
N ALA A 800 -64.72 22.91 -75.53
CA ALA A 800 -65.56 21.77 -75.16
C ALA A 800 -64.78 20.47 -74.89
N VAL A 801 -64.35 20.27 -73.65
CA VAL A 801 -63.98 18.96 -73.10
C VAL A 801 -65.21 18.42 -72.38
N ILE A 802 -66.22 18.02 -73.16
CA ILE A 802 -67.23 17.07 -72.70
C ILE A 802 -66.79 15.71 -73.26
N PRO A 803 -66.30 14.75 -72.45
CA PRO A 803 -66.29 13.37 -72.88
C PRO A 803 -67.75 12.91 -72.88
N VAL A 804 -68.37 13.00 -74.05
CA VAL A 804 -69.62 12.32 -74.38
C VAL A 804 -69.36 10.82 -74.24
N VAL A 805 -69.83 10.20 -73.16
CA VAL A 805 -69.97 8.74 -73.02
C VAL A 805 -71.33 8.47 -72.32
N PRO A 806 -72.16 7.52 -72.79
CA PRO A 806 -73.58 7.76 -73.00
C PRO A 806 -74.48 7.29 -71.84
N VAL A 807 -75.39 8.16 -71.38
CA VAL A 807 -76.54 7.77 -70.52
C VAL A 807 -77.74 7.30 -71.37
N LEU A 808 -77.58 7.15 -72.68
CA LEU A 808 -78.61 6.65 -73.61
C LEU A 808 -78.64 5.10 -73.76
N VAL A 809 -78.01 4.32 -72.86
CA VAL A 809 -77.91 2.84 -73.00
C VAL A 809 -78.51 2.03 -71.82
N VAL A 810 -79.20 2.65 -70.85
CA VAL A 810 -79.82 1.87 -69.74
C VAL A 810 -81.32 1.60 -69.92
N PHE A 811 -81.98 2.23 -70.90
CA PHE A 811 -83.44 2.11 -71.01
C PHE A 811 -84.01 1.15 -72.07
N ASP A 812 -83.21 0.48 -72.91
CA ASP A 812 -83.83 -0.26 -74.04
C ASP A 812 -83.14 -1.52 -74.59
N VAL A 813 -82.49 -2.35 -73.76
CA VAL A 813 -82.13 -3.73 -74.18
C VAL A 813 -82.30 -4.75 -73.05
N ALA A 814 -83.02 -5.83 -73.37
CA ALA A 814 -83.07 -7.14 -72.70
C ALA A 814 -84.01 -7.34 -71.50
N ILE A 815 -85.30 -7.08 -71.73
CA ILE A 815 -86.28 -8.17 -71.61
C ILE A 815 -85.74 -9.36 -72.42
N SER A 816 -85.69 -10.54 -71.81
CA SER A 816 -85.26 -11.83 -72.38
C SER A 816 -83.77 -12.16 -72.24
N LEU A 817 -83.39 -12.83 -71.15
CA LEU A 817 -83.17 -14.29 -71.17
C LEU A 817 -82.71 -14.76 -69.79
N ARG A 818 -83.65 -15.39 -69.08
CA ARG A 818 -83.38 -16.38 -68.03
C ARG A 818 -82.56 -17.52 -68.66
N GLY A 819 -81.29 -17.63 -68.30
CA GLY A 819 -80.45 -18.78 -68.67
C GLY A 819 -78.97 -18.40 -68.70
N LEU A 820 -78.15 -19.13 -67.93
CA LEU A 820 -76.71 -18.96 -67.68
C LEU A 820 -76.35 -18.03 -66.49
N SER A 821 -76.65 -18.35 -65.22
CA SER A 821 -75.99 -19.38 -64.37
C SER A 821 -74.97 -20.31 -65.05
N LEU A 822 -73.71 -20.23 -64.64
CA LEU A 822 -72.54 -21.06 -65.04
C LEU A 822 -71.66 -20.50 -66.17
N PHE A 823 -70.84 -19.51 -65.82
CA PHE A 823 -69.43 -19.46 -66.25
C PHE A 823 -68.71 -18.48 -65.30
N LEU A 824 -68.39 -18.92 -64.08
CA LEU A 824 -67.01 -19.24 -63.70
C LEU A 824 -66.07 -18.05 -63.98
N SER A 825 -65.76 -17.23 -62.98
CA SER A 825 -64.69 -17.47 -61.99
C SER A 825 -63.29 -17.51 -62.62
N ARG A 826 -62.37 -16.72 -62.03
CA ARG A 826 -60.99 -16.40 -62.45
C ARG A 826 -61.01 -15.16 -63.36
N VAL A 827 -60.52 -14.00 -62.95
CA VAL A 827 -59.15 -13.73 -62.47
C VAL A 827 -59.18 -12.51 -61.52
N ARG A 828 -58.55 -12.63 -60.36
CA ARG A 828 -58.06 -11.50 -59.54
C ARG A 828 -56.73 -11.04 -60.11
N PHE A 829 -56.39 -9.76 -60.03
CA PHE A 829 -55.10 -9.29 -59.49
C PHE A 829 -55.23 -7.82 -59.08
N ASP A 830 -54.36 -7.46 -58.12
CA ASP A 830 -54.27 -6.25 -57.28
C ASP A 830 -54.57 -4.89 -57.95
#